data_AF-A0A6J8FB64-F1
#
_entry.id   AF-A0A6J8FB64-F1
#
_cell.length_a   1.000
_cell.length_b   1.000
_cell.length_c   1.000
_cell.angle_alpha   90.00
_cell.angle_beta   90.00
_cell.angle_gamma   90.00
#
_symmetry.space_group_name_H-M   'P 1'
#
loop_
_entity.id
_entity.type
_entity.pdbx_description
1 polymer ?
#
loop_
_entity_poly.entity_id
_entity_poly.type
_entity_poly.pdbx_seq_one_letter_code
_entity_poly.pdbx_strand_id
1 'polypeptide(L)'
;MTRYQRFSWCPVLLVMALYTGSVLLFTTSMLSTSTVMRTVATEPCSGTKVPPADQVILILIDALRPDFVLSSLRPFARTGGQCTAHEDALGRQRLDGVYTGPTLHYMEESLRSSRSASVAFFLVADAPTTTAQRIKAIATGTMPAFLEAGSNFNSEAIELDSILRQVNGSAVLLGDDTWEKMFPNTPARRHWKRAVGIPSFDVADFDTNDNAVLAEVYSVLAAETPEAVSRASFGSHAEAEEQEGHARLVVVHFLGIDHVGHRVDSDNPFMNGKILQLDQMLRNVSRTLRERATSMNTMLLVLGDHGMTNSGDHGGGSAQETDTFLFAEYFSGTESGATHAHPRSSPGAKLARAQALIEQRWRDGVDAEFDRLRSCHARAGVPRDRLGATYQVDVTATVAVLLGRPIPYSNFGRVIPEVMVLANSSADIDAVERCNLRQLQRYFKESEMKVPRDASWTRPGISVTQQLADMSLYARRTRTDMSRLGMFLGSTGLLLCAMSLLWSPTIRAHVLPCSGAGWFMRWTALTLLLRLCSVFSNSFVVNEDSEVLGLLSSLLVFLLASRVSESWAQRRLSRAGPSSPDDGAKLTTAQQSYRLTALDGICRVATILPRETIFLGLLAVGLRLGVPMLLRYRAHITHTVDTESAVDRVLLRLPAGLRFERVGIAFGGVAWSALYPHHVGRTTVVVTCACLALVYHVPVAHHAVPLLCIAAYPLACKWTSSSSVLQRRARSRMTSLAVASGHTAYAYLVTVLWLSSLCNERVGTAIVVALYGTSLPSLCCLLRVEPVLTQGVVLHLSAFVAFFAEGHQCMLNTIDWSSSLVGMHGYNMYAGGALVLSRTFHAFLLVPFALRAWPGAVAAAAVAKVNDSHIDGAACEEARNGHSSAATVALSMPAPRAGVSAAVVITVYTYIMLAQSAISCFNGYIQKTHLMLFPVFCPKLLFDGVIALLTCAAALLALIRLPPSRHCVVFPALTSE
;
A
#
# COMPACT_ATOMS: atom_id res chain seq x y z
N MET A 1 -21.34 53.53 4.58
CA MET A 1 -20.09 52.90 5.09
C MET A 1 -20.10 51.41 4.76
N THR A 2 -19.46 51.00 3.68
CA THR A 2 -19.27 49.57 3.34
C THR A 2 -18.06 49.03 4.10
N ARG A 3 -18.27 48.29 5.19
CA ARG A 3 -17.20 47.49 5.83
C ARG A 3 -16.76 46.43 4.83
N TYR A 4 -15.59 46.62 4.22
CA TYR A 4 -14.84 45.52 3.60
C TYR A 4 -14.63 44.44 4.66
N GLN A 5 -15.38 43.33 4.62
CA GLN A 5 -15.00 42.15 5.38
C GLN A 5 -13.66 41.67 4.81
N ARG A 6 -12.57 41.94 5.54
CA ARG A 6 -11.27 41.36 5.23
C ARG A 6 -11.41 39.85 5.30
N PHE A 7 -11.09 39.17 4.21
CA PHE A 7 -10.98 37.70 4.19
C PHE A 7 -10.02 37.29 5.30
N SER A 8 -10.54 36.59 6.31
CA SER A 8 -9.74 36.10 7.43
C SER A 8 -9.15 34.76 7.06
N TRP A 9 -7.83 34.64 7.08
CA TRP A 9 -7.13 33.37 6.88
C TRP A 9 -7.29 32.42 8.09
N CYS A 10 -7.72 32.93 9.25
CA CYS A 10 -7.77 32.16 10.49
C CYS A 10 -8.63 30.88 10.40
N PRO A 11 -9.85 30.87 9.84
CA PRO A 11 -10.65 29.65 9.73
C PRO A 11 -10.02 28.60 8.80
N VAL A 12 -9.36 29.04 7.72
CA VAL A 12 -8.70 28.14 6.76
C VAL A 12 -7.47 27.50 7.40
N LEU A 13 -6.64 28.31 8.06
CA LEU A 13 -5.48 27.80 8.80
C LEU A 13 -5.88 26.88 9.95
N LEU A 14 -7.01 27.15 10.61
CA LEU A 14 -7.54 26.30 11.68
C LEU A 14 -8.00 24.93 11.13
N VAL A 15 -8.78 24.90 10.05
CA VAL A 15 -9.20 23.63 9.42
C VAL A 15 -7.99 22.83 8.95
N MET A 16 -6.96 23.50 8.40
CA MET A 16 -5.72 22.86 8.01
C MET A 16 -4.92 22.29 9.18
N ALA A 17 -4.82 23.04 10.28
CA ALA A 17 -4.14 22.57 11.48
C ALA A 17 -4.88 21.38 12.11
N LEU A 18 -6.22 21.45 12.20
CA LEU A 18 -7.07 20.37 12.67
C LEU A 18 -6.92 19.13 11.79
N TYR A 19 -7.02 19.29 10.47
CA TYR A 19 -6.86 18.20 9.52
C TYR A 19 -5.48 17.54 9.64
N THR A 20 -4.41 18.33 9.69
CA THR A 20 -3.04 17.83 9.87
C THR A 20 -2.90 17.08 11.20
N GLY A 21 -3.40 17.65 12.30
CA GLY A 21 -3.41 17.00 13.60
C GLY A 21 -4.20 15.70 13.62
N SER A 22 -5.34 15.65 12.92
CA SER A 22 -6.18 14.45 12.80
C SER A 22 -5.52 13.35 11.95
N VAL A 23 -4.86 13.71 10.83
CA VAL A 23 -4.06 12.75 10.04
C VAL A 23 -2.91 12.22 10.90
N LEU A 24 -2.14 13.10 11.56
CA LEU A 24 -1.03 12.67 12.42
C LEU A 24 -1.51 11.77 13.55
N LEU A 25 -2.61 12.10 14.23
CA LEU A 25 -3.16 11.27 15.28
C LEU A 25 -3.62 9.90 14.76
N PHE A 26 -4.34 9.86 13.62
CA PHE A 26 -4.78 8.62 13.00
C PHE A 26 -3.60 7.72 12.62
N THR A 27 -2.59 8.29 11.97
CA THR A 27 -1.41 7.57 11.46
C THR A 27 -0.49 7.08 12.56
N THR A 28 -0.17 7.94 13.53
CA THR A 28 0.63 7.56 14.72
C THR A 28 -0.06 6.52 15.58
N SER A 29 -1.39 6.48 15.58
CA SER A 29 -2.15 5.44 16.28
C SER A 29 -2.05 4.05 15.66
N MET A 30 -1.62 3.97 14.40
CA MET A 30 -1.33 2.71 13.68
C MET A 30 0.15 2.31 13.74
N LEU A 31 1.05 3.20 14.23
CA LEU A 31 2.46 2.88 14.42
C LEU A 31 2.64 2.02 15.68
N SER A 32 3.44 0.97 15.58
CA SER A 32 3.82 0.19 16.76
C SER A 32 4.73 1.04 17.65
N THR A 33 4.45 1.05 18.95
CA THR A 33 5.20 1.84 19.94
C THR A 33 6.40 1.09 20.52
N SER A 34 6.54 -0.21 20.28
CA SER A 34 7.66 -1.01 20.77
C SER A 34 8.82 -1.02 19.77
N THR A 35 10.04 -0.77 20.24
CA THR A 35 11.26 -0.80 19.44
C THR A 35 11.91 -2.18 19.47
N VAL A 36 12.29 -2.71 18.31
CA VAL A 36 13.10 -3.93 18.22
C VAL A 36 14.57 -3.53 18.25
N MET A 37 15.39 -4.23 19.02
CA MET A 37 16.79 -3.91 19.21
C MET A 37 17.65 -4.64 18.17
N ARG A 38 18.67 -3.95 17.64
CA ARG A 38 19.66 -4.56 16.73
C ARG A 38 20.79 -5.30 17.48
N THR A 39 20.72 -5.30 18.81
CA THR A 39 21.63 -6.01 19.71
C THR A 39 21.62 -7.50 19.40
N VAL A 40 22.77 -8.15 19.57
CA VAL A 40 22.96 -9.58 19.33
C VAL A 40 23.14 -10.28 20.66
N ALA A 41 22.43 -11.38 20.85
CA ALA A 41 22.65 -12.24 22.00
C ALA A 41 23.98 -12.97 21.84
N THR A 42 24.78 -13.01 22.92
CA THR A 42 26.12 -13.61 22.93
C THR A 42 26.23 -14.82 23.84
N GLU A 43 25.31 -14.97 24.81
CA GLU A 43 25.40 -16.01 25.85
C GLU A 43 24.31 -17.07 25.66
N PRO A 44 24.67 -18.35 25.49
CA PRO A 44 23.71 -19.44 25.48
C PRO A 44 23.23 -19.77 26.90
N CYS A 45 22.13 -20.52 27.02
CA CYS A 45 21.60 -20.91 28.32
C CYS A 45 22.56 -21.83 29.07
N SER A 46 22.76 -21.56 30.37
CA SER A 46 23.83 -22.16 31.20
C SER A 46 23.75 -23.70 31.39
N GLY A 47 22.64 -24.34 30.97
CA GLY A 47 22.47 -25.80 30.92
C GLY A 47 22.54 -26.42 29.51
N THR A 48 22.85 -25.64 28.48
CA THR A 48 22.88 -26.05 27.06
C THR A 48 24.25 -25.94 26.40
N LYS A 49 25.31 -25.87 27.21
CA LYS A 49 26.70 -25.84 26.73
C LYS A 49 27.04 -27.04 25.84
N VAL A 50 26.43 -28.19 26.11
CA VAL A 50 26.35 -29.30 25.16
C VAL A 50 25.00 -29.20 24.45
N PRO A 51 24.98 -29.06 23.11
CA PRO A 51 23.73 -28.91 22.38
C PRO A 51 22.86 -30.18 22.52
N PRO A 52 21.55 -30.06 22.78
CA PRO A 52 20.63 -31.20 22.77
C PRO A 52 20.48 -31.88 21.40
N ALA A 53 20.67 -31.14 20.31
CA ALA A 53 20.71 -31.66 18.95
C ALA A 53 21.93 -31.11 18.19
N ASP A 54 22.57 -31.96 17.40
CA ASP A 54 23.72 -31.56 16.59
C ASP A 54 23.27 -30.83 15.31
N GLN A 55 22.11 -31.24 14.77
CA GLN A 55 21.45 -30.64 13.61
C GLN A 55 19.95 -30.49 13.84
N VAL A 56 19.39 -29.38 13.38
CA VAL A 56 17.94 -29.16 13.27
C VAL A 56 17.57 -29.05 11.79
N ILE A 57 16.59 -29.84 11.37
CA ILE A 57 15.99 -29.74 10.03
C ILE A 57 14.63 -29.08 10.19
N LEU A 58 14.45 -27.93 9.56
CA LEU A 58 13.23 -27.14 9.58
C LEU A 58 12.58 -27.24 8.19
N ILE A 59 11.55 -28.09 8.07
CA ILE A 59 10.73 -28.20 6.86
C ILE A 59 9.53 -27.29 7.04
N LEU A 60 9.55 -26.14 6.37
CA LEU A 60 8.45 -25.21 6.27
C LEU A 60 7.56 -25.60 5.07
N ILE A 61 6.27 -25.79 5.33
CA ILE A 61 5.25 -26.02 4.29
C ILE A 61 4.32 -24.81 4.32
N ASP A 62 4.36 -24.00 3.26
CA ASP A 62 3.56 -22.77 3.16
C ASP A 62 2.06 -23.10 3.28
N ALA A 63 1.37 -22.38 4.16
CA ALA A 63 -0.06 -22.53 4.44
C ALA A 63 -0.52 -23.93 4.94
N LEU A 64 0.32 -24.63 5.72
CA LEU A 64 0.00 -25.94 6.29
C LEU A 64 -1.11 -25.88 7.35
N ARG A 65 -2.34 -26.19 6.95
CA ARG A 65 -3.48 -26.28 7.87
C ARG A 65 -3.50 -27.58 8.69
N PRO A 66 -4.03 -27.56 9.93
CA PRO A 66 -4.15 -28.76 10.76
C PRO A 66 -4.92 -29.92 10.12
N ASP A 67 -5.92 -29.63 9.29
CA ASP A 67 -6.74 -30.65 8.62
C ASP A 67 -6.07 -31.31 7.39
N PHE A 68 -5.00 -30.72 6.88
CA PHE A 68 -4.12 -31.38 5.91
C PHE A 68 -3.27 -32.46 6.58
N VAL A 69 -3.02 -32.33 7.89
CA VAL A 69 -2.24 -33.29 8.69
C VAL A 69 -3.14 -34.34 9.32
N LEU A 70 -4.20 -33.90 10.00
CA LEU A 70 -5.05 -34.74 10.84
C LEU A 70 -6.40 -35.00 10.17
N SER A 71 -6.59 -36.23 9.68
CA SER A 71 -7.80 -36.64 8.95
C SER A 71 -9.11 -36.36 9.69
N SER A 72 -9.10 -36.48 11.02
CA SER A 72 -10.28 -36.27 11.87
C SER A 72 -10.72 -34.81 11.97
N LEU A 73 -9.87 -33.85 11.56
CA LEU A 73 -10.18 -32.41 11.60
C LEU A 73 -10.79 -31.88 10.30
N ARG A 74 -10.71 -32.62 9.19
CA ARG A 74 -11.24 -32.23 7.87
C ARG A 74 -12.70 -31.75 7.86
N PRO A 75 -13.64 -32.40 8.57
CA PRO A 75 -15.02 -31.93 8.56
C PRO A 75 -15.19 -30.48 9.05
N PHE A 76 -14.26 -29.97 9.87
CA PHE A 76 -14.29 -28.63 10.44
C PHE A 76 -13.62 -27.55 9.56
N ALA A 77 -12.97 -27.96 8.46
CA ALA A 77 -12.38 -27.06 7.47
C ALA A 77 -13.38 -26.01 6.96
N ARG A 78 -14.62 -26.42 6.68
CA ARG A 78 -15.68 -25.53 6.16
C ARG A 78 -16.40 -24.72 7.23
N THR A 79 -16.20 -25.03 8.51
CA THR A 79 -16.82 -24.30 9.64
C THR A 79 -15.89 -23.23 10.22
N GLY A 80 -14.97 -22.70 9.42
CA GLY A 80 -14.01 -21.69 9.90
C GLY A 80 -12.90 -22.28 10.77
N GLY A 81 -12.65 -23.60 10.71
CA GLY A 81 -11.63 -24.28 11.52
C GLY A 81 -12.05 -24.51 12.98
N GLN A 82 -13.27 -24.16 13.37
CA GLN A 82 -13.76 -24.35 14.73
C GLN A 82 -14.36 -25.75 14.91
N CYS A 83 -13.87 -26.51 15.89
CA CYS A 83 -14.32 -27.87 16.16
C CYS A 83 -15.47 -27.95 17.19
N THR A 84 -16.30 -26.90 17.25
CA THR A 84 -17.43 -26.73 18.18
C THR A 84 -18.76 -27.25 17.65
N ALA A 85 -18.84 -27.62 16.36
CA ALA A 85 -20.07 -28.06 15.71
C ALA A 85 -20.64 -29.38 16.30
N HIS A 86 -21.97 -29.46 16.43
CA HIS A 86 -22.71 -30.64 16.92
C HIS A 86 -22.65 -31.81 15.93
N GLU A 87 -22.70 -33.05 16.44
CA GLU A 87 -22.63 -34.29 15.65
C GLU A 87 -23.70 -34.38 14.56
N ASP A 88 -24.89 -33.80 14.75
CA ASP A 88 -25.97 -33.78 13.76
C ASP A 88 -25.60 -32.98 12.49
N ALA A 89 -24.80 -31.92 12.62
CA ALA A 89 -24.31 -31.13 11.47
C ALA A 89 -23.22 -31.89 10.68
N LEU A 90 -22.36 -32.61 11.40
CA LEU A 90 -21.31 -33.48 10.84
C LEU A 90 -21.88 -34.74 10.19
N GLY A 91 -22.97 -35.29 10.74
CA GLY A 91 -23.69 -36.45 10.20
C GLY A 91 -24.30 -36.15 8.85
N ARG A 92 -24.89 -34.96 8.66
CA ARG A 92 -25.35 -34.49 7.34
C ARG A 92 -24.21 -34.29 6.35
N GLN A 93 -23.06 -33.75 6.77
CA GLN A 93 -21.87 -33.63 5.91
C GLN A 93 -21.22 -34.99 5.55
N ARG A 94 -21.31 -36.00 6.43
CA ARG A 94 -20.85 -37.37 6.14
C ARG A 94 -21.72 -38.08 5.10
N LEU A 95 -23.02 -37.81 5.08
CA LEU A 95 -23.98 -38.40 4.14
C LEU A 95 -23.76 -37.93 2.69
N ASP A 96 -23.12 -36.77 2.47
CA ASP A 96 -22.78 -36.27 1.14
C ASP A 96 -21.49 -36.87 0.54
N GLY A 97 -20.77 -37.72 1.26
CA GLY A 97 -19.64 -38.50 0.70
C GLY A 97 -18.36 -37.71 0.34
N VAL A 98 -18.18 -36.47 0.79
CA VAL A 98 -17.17 -35.53 0.21
C VAL A 98 -15.77 -35.53 0.86
N TYR A 99 -15.50 -36.15 2.03
CA TYR A 99 -14.18 -36.01 2.68
C TYR A 99 -13.34 -37.30 2.67
N THR A 100 -12.71 -37.60 1.52
CA THR A 100 -11.81 -38.78 1.34
C THR A 100 -10.43 -38.43 0.76
N GLY A 101 -10.08 -37.14 0.66
CA GLY A 101 -8.76 -36.74 0.16
C GLY A 101 -7.59 -37.17 1.09
N PRO A 102 -6.37 -37.28 0.56
CA PRO A 102 -5.17 -37.68 1.29
C PRO A 102 -4.72 -36.62 2.30
N THR A 103 -4.21 -37.05 3.45
CA THR A 103 -3.53 -36.21 4.46
C THR A 103 -2.03 -36.50 4.49
N LEU A 104 -1.26 -35.72 5.26
CA LEU A 104 0.11 -36.06 5.66
C LEU A 104 0.12 -37.22 6.65
N HIS A 105 -0.27 -38.40 6.14
CA HIS A 105 -0.49 -39.63 6.89
C HIS A 105 0.76 -40.07 7.68
N TYR A 106 1.97 -39.79 7.19
CA TYR A 106 3.22 -40.07 7.90
C TYR A 106 3.25 -39.43 9.30
N MET A 107 2.84 -38.16 9.41
CA MET A 107 2.81 -37.44 10.70
C MET A 107 1.73 -38.05 11.61
N GLU A 108 0.55 -38.31 11.07
CA GLU A 108 -0.58 -38.91 11.80
C GLU A 108 -0.24 -40.33 12.32
N GLU A 109 0.39 -41.18 11.50
CA GLU A 109 0.89 -42.51 11.87
C GLU A 109 1.98 -42.43 12.95
N SER A 110 2.93 -41.51 12.80
CA SER A 110 4.01 -41.33 13.77
C SER A 110 3.47 -40.90 15.13
N LEU A 111 2.47 -40.01 15.16
CA LEU A 111 1.80 -39.62 16.40
C LEU A 111 1.05 -40.78 17.06
N ARG A 112 0.55 -41.76 16.31
CA ARG A 112 -0.11 -42.97 16.86
C ARG A 112 0.88 -44.07 17.27
N SER A 113 2.08 -44.08 16.71
CA SER A 113 3.09 -45.12 16.93
C SER A 113 3.88 -44.92 18.23
N SER A 114 4.08 -45.95 19.02
CA SER A 114 5.01 -45.92 20.17
C SER A 114 6.49 -46.01 19.78
N ARG A 115 6.79 -46.24 18.50
CA ARG A 115 8.17 -46.42 18.00
C ARG A 115 8.88 -45.13 17.63
N SER A 116 8.14 -44.07 17.31
CA SER A 116 8.68 -42.75 17.01
C SER A 116 8.66 -41.87 18.26
N ALA A 117 9.79 -41.23 18.56
CA ALA A 117 9.87 -40.18 19.56
C ALA A 117 9.36 -38.86 18.93
N SER A 118 8.05 -38.78 18.75
CA SER A 118 7.38 -37.68 18.04
C SER A 118 6.20 -37.09 18.81
N VAL A 119 6.08 -35.77 18.76
CA VAL A 119 4.94 -35.00 19.27
C VAL A 119 4.55 -33.93 18.25
N ALA A 120 3.35 -33.37 18.40
CA ALA A 120 2.87 -32.29 17.55
C ALA A 120 2.18 -31.20 18.36
N PHE A 121 1.95 -30.06 17.71
CA PHE A 121 1.29 -28.89 18.29
C PHE A 121 0.38 -28.25 17.26
N PHE A 122 -0.78 -27.79 17.71
CA PHE A 122 -1.41 -26.65 17.03
C PHE A 122 -0.47 -25.47 17.17
N LEU A 123 0.04 -24.98 16.04
CA LEU A 123 0.97 -23.87 15.98
C LEU A 123 0.17 -22.62 15.62
N VAL A 124 0.17 -21.60 16.47
CA VAL A 124 -0.59 -20.37 16.24
C VAL A 124 0.34 -19.29 15.67
N ALA A 125 0.08 -18.90 14.43
CA ALA A 125 0.74 -17.82 13.72
C ALA A 125 -0.07 -16.53 13.88
N ASP A 126 0.46 -15.55 14.62
CA ASP A 126 -0.20 -14.26 14.79
C ASP A 126 -0.30 -13.47 13.47
N ALA A 127 -1.34 -12.65 13.33
CA ALA A 127 -1.50 -11.74 12.19
C ALA A 127 -0.37 -10.68 12.13
N PRO A 128 0.02 -10.21 10.93
CA PRO A 128 -0.45 -10.65 9.61
C PRO A 128 0.15 -12.02 9.21
N THR A 129 -0.72 -12.91 8.71
CA THR A 129 -0.40 -14.27 8.27
C THR A 129 0.06 -14.28 6.81
N THR A 130 1.17 -13.59 6.53
CA THR A 130 1.80 -13.57 5.20
C THR A 130 3.18 -14.23 5.28
N THR A 131 3.54 -15.05 4.30
CA THR A 131 4.77 -15.86 4.26
C THR A 131 6.01 -15.11 4.72
N ALA A 132 6.30 -13.96 4.10
CA ALA A 132 7.43 -13.10 4.45
C ALA A 132 7.45 -12.69 5.94
N GLN A 133 6.30 -12.27 6.48
CA GLN A 133 6.21 -11.83 7.87
C GLN A 133 6.32 -13.00 8.86
N ARG A 134 5.85 -14.17 8.46
CA ARG A 134 5.92 -15.41 9.27
C ARG A 134 7.33 -16.00 9.24
N ILE A 135 8.03 -15.96 8.10
CA ILE A 135 9.46 -16.29 7.99
C ILE A 135 10.28 -15.39 8.94
N LYS A 136 10.04 -14.07 8.91
CA LYS A 136 10.68 -13.12 9.85
C LYS A 136 10.43 -13.57 11.29
N ALA A 137 9.18 -13.86 11.66
CA ALA A 137 8.84 -14.31 13.01
C ALA A 137 9.50 -15.64 13.42
N ILE A 138 9.55 -16.64 12.53
CA ILE A 138 10.21 -17.94 12.76
C ILE A 138 11.73 -17.79 12.90
N ALA A 139 12.32 -16.84 12.18
CA ALA A 139 13.77 -16.63 12.20
C ALA A 139 14.26 -15.78 13.38
N THR A 140 13.51 -14.74 13.77
CA THR A 140 13.93 -13.77 14.81
C THR A 140 13.23 -13.98 16.15
N GLY A 141 12.11 -14.71 16.17
CA GLY A 141 11.25 -14.85 17.34
C GLY A 141 10.51 -13.56 17.69
N THR A 142 10.53 -12.55 16.81
CA THR A 142 9.85 -11.26 17.03
C THR A 142 8.53 -11.21 16.27
N MET A 143 7.63 -10.34 16.72
CA MET A 143 6.42 -10.01 15.97
C MET A 143 6.68 -8.87 14.97
N PRO A 144 6.22 -8.96 13.72
CA PRO A 144 6.25 -7.84 12.80
C PRO A 144 5.40 -6.68 13.34
N ALA A 145 5.87 -5.43 13.20
CA ALA A 145 5.00 -4.29 13.50
C ALA A 145 3.90 -4.16 12.46
N PHE A 146 2.81 -3.49 12.84
CA PHE A 146 1.85 -2.95 11.87
C PHE A 146 2.48 -1.99 10.85
N LEU A 147 3.27 -1.03 11.33
CA LEU A 147 4.04 -0.09 10.53
C LEU A 147 5.40 0.11 11.22
N GLU A 148 6.46 -0.47 10.65
CA GLU A 148 7.85 -0.07 10.94
C GLU A 148 8.21 1.06 9.97
N ALA A 149 8.74 2.16 10.49
CA ALA A 149 9.25 3.25 9.65
C ALA A 149 10.47 2.73 8.85
N GLY A 150 10.24 2.38 7.58
CA GLY A 150 11.30 2.16 6.59
C GLY A 150 11.77 0.72 6.34
N SER A 151 11.17 -0.33 6.92
CA SER A 151 11.69 -1.72 6.81
C SER A 151 10.66 -2.84 6.58
N ASN A 152 9.38 -2.51 6.43
CA ASN A 152 8.30 -3.48 6.63
C ASN A 152 7.61 -4.05 5.38
N PHE A 153 7.95 -3.56 4.18
CA PHE A 153 7.08 -3.71 3.01
C PHE A 153 7.75 -4.38 1.81
N ASN A 154 8.95 -4.91 2.01
CA ASN A 154 9.70 -5.68 1.04
C ASN A 154 10.56 -6.72 1.80
N SER A 155 11.01 -7.78 1.14
CA SER A 155 11.98 -8.75 1.69
C SER A 155 13.39 -8.12 1.79
N GLU A 156 13.48 -6.94 2.42
CA GLU A 156 14.74 -6.27 2.71
C GLU A 156 15.54 -7.07 3.73
N ALA A 157 16.87 -6.93 3.64
CA ALA A 157 17.79 -7.63 4.52
C ALA A 157 17.47 -7.32 6.00
N ILE A 158 17.20 -8.37 6.76
CA ILE A 158 16.88 -8.29 8.18
C ILE A 158 18.18 -8.09 8.96
N GLU A 159 18.32 -6.91 9.58
CA GLU A 159 19.49 -6.59 10.42
C GLU A 159 19.39 -7.11 11.87
N LEU A 160 18.20 -7.56 12.25
CA LEU A 160 17.90 -8.06 13.60
C LEU A 160 18.71 -9.32 13.94
N ASP A 161 18.83 -9.58 15.23
CA ASP A 161 19.31 -10.88 15.67
C ASP A 161 18.32 -11.99 15.29
N SER A 162 18.85 -13.12 14.84
CA SER A 162 18.06 -14.23 14.29
C SER A 162 18.79 -15.56 14.50
N ILE A 163 18.06 -16.67 14.42
CA ILE A 163 18.69 -18.00 14.52
C ILE A 163 19.71 -18.22 13.40
N LEU A 164 19.47 -17.68 12.20
CA LEU A 164 20.40 -17.73 11.06
C LEU A 164 21.71 -16.97 11.35
N ARG A 165 21.61 -15.83 12.06
CA ARG A 165 22.78 -15.11 12.56
C ARG A 165 23.52 -15.92 13.63
N GLN A 166 22.80 -16.58 14.53
CA GLN A 166 23.37 -17.34 15.65
C GLN A 166 24.07 -18.64 15.22
N VAL A 167 23.66 -19.24 14.09
CA VAL A 167 24.35 -20.41 13.52
C VAL A 167 25.54 -20.04 12.61
N ASN A 168 25.78 -18.74 12.39
CA ASN A 168 26.99 -18.18 11.78
C ASN A 168 27.50 -18.93 10.53
N GLY A 169 26.71 -18.93 9.46
CA GLY A 169 27.11 -19.53 8.18
C GLY A 169 27.02 -21.06 8.13
N SER A 170 26.54 -21.74 9.18
CA SER A 170 26.31 -23.19 9.17
C SER A 170 24.86 -23.59 8.82
N ALA A 171 24.13 -22.72 8.12
CA ALA A 171 22.78 -22.99 7.63
C ALA A 171 22.76 -23.37 6.15
N VAL A 172 21.87 -24.28 5.75
CA VAL A 172 21.58 -24.58 4.34
C VAL A 172 20.13 -24.21 4.04
N LEU A 173 19.89 -23.57 2.89
CA LEU A 173 18.55 -23.26 2.37
C LEU A 173 18.26 -24.08 1.12
N LEU A 174 17.08 -24.70 1.06
CA LEU A 174 16.50 -25.30 -0.13
C LEU A 174 15.04 -24.82 -0.30
N GLY A 175 14.71 -24.24 -1.45
CA GLY A 175 13.34 -23.81 -1.79
C GLY A 175 13.22 -22.30 -1.95
N ASP A 176 12.20 -21.69 -1.35
CA ASP A 176 11.84 -20.27 -1.56
C ASP A 176 13.00 -19.27 -1.29
N ASP A 177 13.25 -18.41 -2.29
CA ASP A 177 14.27 -17.36 -2.26
C ASP A 177 13.98 -16.19 -1.29
N THR A 178 12.78 -16.13 -0.70
CA THR A 178 12.41 -15.13 0.33
C THR A 178 13.40 -15.15 1.50
N TRP A 179 13.84 -16.34 1.90
CA TRP A 179 14.85 -16.52 2.95
C TRP A 179 16.20 -15.89 2.58
N GLU A 180 16.63 -16.04 1.33
CA GLU A 180 17.90 -15.48 0.84
C GLU A 180 17.82 -13.95 0.72
N LYS A 181 16.69 -13.43 0.24
CA LYS A 181 16.44 -11.98 0.16
C LYS A 181 16.45 -11.32 1.55
N MET A 182 15.84 -11.98 2.54
CA MET A 182 15.80 -11.49 3.92
C MET A 182 17.11 -11.68 4.69
N PHE A 183 17.87 -12.74 4.39
CA PHE A 183 19.11 -13.08 5.09
C PHE A 183 20.26 -13.28 4.10
N PRO A 184 20.64 -12.24 3.33
CA PRO A 184 21.65 -12.38 2.30
C PRO A 184 23.04 -12.61 2.90
N ASN A 185 23.89 -13.32 2.15
CA ASN A 185 25.32 -13.33 2.44
C ASN A 185 25.93 -11.98 2.01
N THR A 186 26.73 -11.39 2.88
CA THR A 186 27.44 -10.12 2.66
C THR A 186 28.91 -10.29 3.09
N PRO A 187 29.83 -9.42 2.67
CA PRO A 187 31.24 -9.50 3.09
C PRO A 187 31.43 -9.48 4.62
N ALA A 188 30.55 -8.79 5.34
CA ALA A 188 30.60 -8.72 6.79
C ALA A 188 29.85 -9.87 7.49
N ARG A 189 29.04 -10.65 6.76
CA ARG A 189 28.10 -11.59 7.37
C ARG A 189 27.67 -12.70 6.43
N ARG A 190 27.89 -13.93 6.90
CA ARG A 190 27.41 -15.14 6.24
C ARG A 190 26.28 -15.79 7.03
N HIS A 191 25.13 -15.95 6.40
CA HIS A 191 23.98 -16.69 6.95
C HIS A 191 23.97 -18.11 6.42
N TRP A 192 24.22 -18.28 5.11
CA TRP A 192 24.09 -19.55 4.41
C TRP A 192 25.46 -20.12 4.03
N LYS A 193 25.65 -21.40 4.37
CA LYS A 193 26.70 -22.26 3.83
C LYS A 193 26.48 -22.46 2.34
N ARG A 194 25.24 -22.85 2.01
CA ARG A 194 24.71 -23.07 0.66
C ARG A 194 23.24 -22.64 0.66
N ALA A 195 22.82 -21.98 -0.42
CA ALA A 195 21.42 -21.62 -0.65
C ALA A 195 21.01 -22.03 -2.06
N VAL A 196 19.86 -22.67 -2.18
CA VAL A 196 19.18 -22.94 -3.45
C VAL A 196 17.82 -22.26 -3.37
N GLY A 197 17.79 -20.97 -3.74
CA GLY A 197 16.60 -20.12 -3.77
C GLY A 197 15.84 -20.23 -5.09
N ILE A 198 14.54 -20.50 -5.03
CA ILE A 198 13.60 -20.49 -6.17
C ILE A 198 12.64 -19.32 -5.99
N PRO A 199 12.38 -18.50 -7.02
CA PRO A 199 11.40 -17.43 -6.94
C PRO A 199 10.00 -17.93 -6.55
N SER A 200 9.42 -17.33 -5.53
CA SER A 200 8.12 -17.72 -4.94
C SER A 200 6.89 -17.02 -5.54
N PHE A 201 7.07 -16.10 -6.49
CA PHE A 201 6.02 -15.14 -6.84
C PHE A 201 5.05 -15.60 -7.95
N ASP A 202 5.34 -16.71 -8.63
CA ASP A 202 4.43 -17.28 -9.63
C ASP A 202 3.48 -18.30 -8.98
N VAL A 203 2.31 -17.81 -8.56
CA VAL A 203 1.28 -18.64 -7.91
C VAL A 203 0.54 -19.57 -8.88
N ALA A 204 0.78 -19.46 -10.18
CA ALA A 204 0.30 -20.43 -11.16
C ALA A 204 1.28 -21.62 -11.30
N ASP A 205 2.48 -21.49 -10.76
CA ASP A 205 3.48 -22.55 -10.71
C ASP A 205 3.40 -23.29 -9.37
N PHE A 206 2.89 -24.52 -9.41
CA PHE A 206 2.76 -25.35 -8.20
C PHE A 206 4.00 -26.21 -7.95
N ASP A 207 4.92 -26.31 -8.91
CA ASP A 207 5.81 -27.47 -9.06
C ASP A 207 7.29 -27.12 -9.02
N THR A 208 7.72 -25.98 -9.57
CA THR A 208 9.15 -25.70 -9.76
C THR A 208 9.91 -25.66 -8.44
N ASN A 209 9.40 -24.93 -7.45
CA ASN A 209 10.01 -24.86 -6.12
C ASN A 209 10.09 -26.25 -5.46
N ASP A 210 8.95 -26.94 -5.40
CA ASP A 210 8.85 -28.22 -4.72
C ASP A 210 9.74 -29.29 -5.38
N ASN A 211 9.78 -29.33 -6.71
CA ASN A 211 10.63 -30.26 -7.47
C ASN A 211 12.12 -29.95 -7.29
N ALA A 212 12.51 -28.68 -7.24
CA ALA A 212 13.89 -28.29 -6.96
C ALA A 212 14.33 -28.72 -5.57
N VAL A 213 13.45 -28.58 -4.57
CA VAL A 213 13.69 -29.09 -3.21
C VAL A 213 13.85 -30.61 -3.22
N LEU A 214 12.94 -31.34 -3.86
CA LEU A 214 12.95 -32.81 -3.90
C LEU A 214 14.19 -33.39 -4.60
N ALA A 215 14.76 -32.67 -5.56
CA ALA A 215 15.97 -33.06 -6.26
C ALA A 215 17.22 -33.05 -5.35
N GLU A 216 17.24 -32.19 -4.33
CA GLU A 216 18.43 -31.91 -3.51
C GLU A 216 18.32 -32.37 -2.06
N VAL A 217 17.11 -32.39 -1.47
CA VAL A 217 16.95 -32.56 -0.01
C VAL A 217 17.60 -33.85 0.51
N TYR A 218 17.45 -34.97 -0.19
CA TYR A 218 17.99 -36.26 0.26
C TYR A 218 19.51 -36.32 0.20
N SER A 219 20.11 -35.74 -0.85
CA SER A 219 21.57 -35.71 -1.01
C SER A 219 22.22 -34.78 0.01
N VAL A 220 21.60 -33.63 0.28
CA VAL A 220 22.03 -32.68 1.31
C VAL A 220 22.00 -33.32 2.70
N LEU A 221 20.90 -34.00 3.07
CA LEU A 221 20.79 -34.65 4.37
C LEU A 221 21.81 -35.78 4.60
N ALA A 222 22.27 -36.42 3.53
CA ALA A 222 23.32 -37.44 3.57
C ALA A 222 24.74 -36.82 3.62
N ALA A 223 24.95 -35.70 2.91
CA ALA A 223 26.25 -35.03 2.81
C ALA A 223 26.59 -34.14 4.01
N GLU A 224 25.59 -33.51 4.64
CA GLU A 224 25.78 -32.60 5.77
C GLU A 224 25.80 -33.35 7.11
N THR A 225 26.73 -34.30 7.23
CA THR A 225 27.06 -35.02 8.48
C THR A 225 28.53 -34.81 8.83
N PRO A 226 28.92 -34.87 10.12
CA PRO A 226 30.32 -34.76 10.53
C PRO A 226 31.25 -35.71 9.75
N GLU A 227 30.81 -36.96 9.55
CA GLU A 227 31.59 -38.01 8.90
C GLU A 227 31.70 -37.82 7.38
N ALA A 228 30.64 -37.35 6.72
CA ALA A 228 30.67 -37.08 5.28
C ALA A 228 31.53 -35.85 4.95
N VAL A 229 31.39 -34.77 5.73
CA VAL A 229 32.21 -33.56 5.57
C VAL A 229 33.68 -33.88 5.83
N SER A 230 34.00 -34.64 6.89
CA SER A 230 35.39 -35.02 7.19
C SER A 230 36.03 -35.85 6.07
N ARG A 231 35.26 -36.75 5.44
CA ARG A 231 35.74 -37.55 4.30
C ARG A 231 35.98 -36.70 3.04
N ALA A 232 35.12 -35.72 2.77
CA ALA A 232 35.27 -34.83 1.63
C ALA A 232 36.52 -33.94 1.76
N SER A 233 36.83 -33.48 2.97
CA SER A 233 37.97 -32.61 3.25
C SER A 233 39.35 -33.29 3.13
N PHE A 234 39.41 -34.63 3.06
CA PHE A 234 40.68 -35.37 2.96
C PHE A 234 41.25 -35.44 1.52
N GLY A 235 40.48 -34.98 0.51
CA GLY A 235 40.81 -35.12 -0.92
C GLY A 235 41.19 -33.85 -1.68
N SER A 236 41.09 -32.66 -1.09
CA SER A 236 41.37 -31.39 -1.77
C SER A 236 42.57 -30.64 -1.16
N HIS A 237 43.65 -30.48 -1.92
CA HIS A 237 44.81 -29.63 -1.58
C HIS A 237 44.55 -28.12 -1.73
N ALA A 238 43.29 -27.68 -1.69
CA ALA A 238 42.94 -26.27 -1.81
C ALA A 238 43.20 -25.54 -0.48
N GLU A 239 43.72 -24.32 -0.62
CA GLU A 239 44.28 -23.47 0.43
C GLU A 239 43.31 -23.22 1.60
N ALA A 240 43.91 -22.98 2.78
CA ALA A 240 43.29 -22.90 4.08
C ALA A 240 42.34 -21.68 4.27
N GLU A 241 41.19 -21.67 3.60
CA GLU A 241 39.99 -20.98 4.10
C GLU A 241 39.19 -21.95 4.98
N GLU A 242 39.06 -21.57 6.25
CA GLU A 242 38.24 -22.12 7.33
C GLU A 242 37.49 -23.44 7.03
N GLN A 243 37.96 -24.54 7.61
CA GLN A 243 37.40 -25.89 7.43
C GLN A 243 35.92 -25.94 7.84
N GLU A 244 35.01 -25.77 6.87
CA GLU A 244 33.57 -25.68 7.15
C GLU A 244 33.02 -27.01 7.69
N GLY A 245 32.46 -26.98 8.90
CA GLY A 245 31.75 -28.12 9.48
C GLY A 245 30.44 -28.46 8.74
N HIS A 246 29.76 -29.50 9.21
CA HIS A 246 28.42 -29.85 8.73
C HIS A 246 27.38 -28.76 9.05
N ALA A 247 26.30 -28.70 8.26
CA ALA A 247 25.19 -27.80 8.49
C ALA A 247 24.47 -28.12 9.82
N ARG A 248 24.37 -27.13 10.69
CA ARG A 248 23.65 -27.24 11.98
C ARG A 248 22.16 -26.93 11.82
N LEU A 249 21.79 -26.14 10.82
CA LEU A 249 20.41 -25.82 10.48
C LEU A 249 20.19 -26.08 8.99
N VAL A 250 19.17 -26.87 8.66
CA VAL A 250 18.75 -27.09 7.27
C VAL A 250 17.33 -26.58 7.15
N VAL A 251 17.12 -25.53 6.35
CA VAL A 251 15.82 -24.95 6.06
C VAL A 251 15.35 -25.44 4.70
N VAL A 252 14.17 -26.05 4.68
CA VAL A 252 13.54 -26.59 3.48
C VAL A 252 12.16 -25.95 3.36
N HIS A 253 11.86 -25.25 2.26
CA HIS A 253 10.60 -24.52 2.11
C HIS A 253 9.81 -24.96 0.87
N PHE A 254 8.59 -25.47 1.09
CA PHE A 254 7.64 -25.88 0.05
C PHE A 254 6.51 -24.86 -0.11
N LEU A 255 6.08 -24.61 -1.35
CA LEU A 255 5.07 -23.58 -1.70
C LEU A 255 3.80 -24.17 -2.32
N GLY A 256 3.84 -25.42 -2.79
CA GLY A 256 2.84 -25.96 -3.70
C GLY A 256 1.40 -25.96 -3.16
N ILE A 257 1.19 -26.18 -1.86
CA ILE A 257 -0.17 -26.18 -1.30
C ILE A 257 -0.76 -24.77 -1.17
N ASP A 258 0.04 -23.76 -0.80
CA ASP A 258 -0.41 -22.36 -0.76
C ASP A 258 -0.83 -21.89 -2.15
N HIS A 259 0.02 -22.12 -3.16
CA HIS A 259 -0.25 -21.74 -4.53
C HIS A 259 -1.53 -22.38 -5.08
N VAL A 260 -1.77 -23.67 -4.78
CA VAL A 260 -3.03 -24.35 -5.15
C VAL A 260 -4.24 -23.70 -4.46
N GLY A 261 -4.11 -23.37 -3.17
CA GLY A 261 -5.14 -22.70 -2.40
C GLY A 261 -5.59 -21.40 -3.06
N HIS A 262 -4.64 -20.52 -3.42
CA HIS A 262 -4.93 -19.25 -4.09
C HIS A 262 -5.47 -19.38 -5.50
N ARG A 263 -4.89 -20.30 -6.29
CA ARG A 263 -5.18 -20.38 -7.72
C ARG A 263 -6.52 -21.03 -7.99
N VAL A 264 -6.96 -21.93 -7.11
CA VAL A 264 -8.20 -22.68 -7.28
C VAL A 264 -9.02 -22.69 -6.00
N ASP A 265 -8.71 -23.59 -5.07
CA ASP A 265 -9.27 -23.69 -3.71
C ASP A 265 -8.58 -24.85 -2.97
N SER A 266 -8.74 -24.92 -1.64
CA SER A 266 -8.13 -25.96 -0.81
C SER A 266 -8.78 -27.35 -0.92
N ASP A 267 -9.98 -27.45 -1.49
CA ASP A 267 -10.71 -28.72 -1.66
C ASP A 267 -10.42 -29.35 -3.05
N ASN A 268 -9.57 -28.72 -3.86
CA ASN A 268 -9.33 -29.09 -5.23
C ASN A 268 -8.52 -30.40 -5.35
N PRO A 269 -8.78 -31.26 -6.37
CA PRO A 269 -7.97 -32.44 -6.63
C PRO A 269 -6.46 -32.20 -6.78
N PHE A 270 -6.02 -31.02 -7.26
CA PHE A 270 -4.60 -30.67 -7.30
C PHE A 270 -3.97 -30.59 -5.91
N MET A 271 -4.73 -30.13 -4.90
CA MET A 271 -4.29 -30.10 -3.49
C MET A 271 -3.97 -31.51 -3.01
N ASN A 272 -4.81 -32.49 -3.37
CA ASN A 272 -4.59 -33.89 -3.01
C ASN A 272 -3.25 -34.43 -3.56
N GLY A 273 -2.93 -34.08 -4.81
CA GLY A 273 -1.64 -34.44 -5.42
C GLY A 273 -0.45 -33.86 -4.64
N LYS A 274 -0.54 -32.59 -4.23
CA LYS A 274 0.51 -31.93 -3.44
C LYS A 274 0.66 -32.48 -2.03
N ILE A 275 -0.44 -32.76 -1.34
CA ILE A 275 -0.39 -33.40 -0.02
C ILE A 275 0.27 -34.80 -0.12
N LEU A 276 -0.05 -35.58 -1.16
CA LEU A 276 0.61 -36.89 -1.38
C LEU A 276 2.11 -36.75 -1.68
N GLN A 277 2.50 -35.76 -2.48
CA GLN A 277 3.90 -35.46 -2.76
C GLN A 277 4.67 -35.14 -1.47
N LEU A 278 4.08 -34.30 -0.61
CA LEU A 278 4.66 -33.94 0.69
C LEU A 278 4.69 -35.13 1.66
N ASP A 279 3.65 -35.96 1.71
CA ASP A 279 3.63 -37.18 2.54
C ASP A 279 4.76 -38.14 2.13
N GLN A 280 4.90 -38.38 0.82
CA GLN A 280 5.96 -39.22 0.28
C GLN A 280 7.35 -38.63 0.57
N MET A 281 7.48 -37.30 0.49
CA MET A 281 8.71 -36.60 0.84
C MET A 281 9.08 -36.82 2.31
N LEU A 282 8.14 -36.67 3.24
CA LEU A 282 8.37 -36.88 4.66
C LEU A 282 8.78 -38.33 4.97
N ARG A 283 8.16 -39.31 4.30
CA ARG A 283 8.57 -40.73 4.40
C ARG A 283 10.01 -40.95 3.95
N ASN A 284 10.41 -40.33 2.85
CA ASN A 284 11.77 -40.43 2.30
C ASN A 284 12.81 -39.72 3.18
N VAL A 285 12.48 -38.52 3.70
CA VAL A 285 13.33 -37.81 4.68
C VAL A 285 13.54 -38.68 5.90
N SER A 286 12.45 -39.19 6.48
CA SER A 286 12.48 -40.06 7.64
C SER A 286 13.32 -41.32 7.41
N ARG A 287 13.16 -41.98 6.25
CA ARG A 287 14.00 -43.11 5.84
C ARG A 287 15.48 -42.72 5.79
N THR A 288 15.81 -41.63 5.11
CA THR A 288 17.18 -41.10 4.99
C THR A 288 17.81 -40.84 6.35
N LEU A 289 17.06 -40.24 7.29
CA LEU A 289 17.55 -39.93 8.64
C LEU A 289 17.77 -41.18 9.50
N ARG A 290 16.97 -42.24 9.31
CA ARG A 290 17.16 -43.52 10.04
C ARG A 290 18.27 -44.38 9.45
N GLU A 291 18.47 -44.32 8.13
CA GLU A 291 19.43 -45.17 7.41
C GLU A 291 20.84 -44.56 7.34
N ARG A 292 20.99 -43.24 7.50
CA ARG A 292 22.31 -42.60 7.43
C ARG A 292 23.20 -43.03 8.61
N ALA A 293 24.40 -43.50 8.30
CA ALA A 293 25.40 -43.89 9.28
C ALA A 293 26.19 -42.68 9.80
N THR A 294 25.67 -42.05 10.86
CA THR A 294 26.29 -40.89 11.53
C THR A 294 26.11 -40.97 13.04
N SER A 295 27.03 -40.42 13.83
CA SER A 295 26.86 -40.25 15.27
C SER A 295 26.00 -39.04 15.65
N MET A 296 25.60 -38.22 14.66
CA MET A 296 24.89 -36.97 14.82
C MET A 296 23.43 -37.17 15.26
N ASN A 297 23.03 -36.50 16.34
CA ASN A 297 21.62 -36.43 16.75
C ASN A 297 20.88 -35.34 15.99
N THR A 298 19.64 -35.60 15.58
CA THR A 298 18.90 -34.67 14.72
C THR A 298 17.46 -34.51 15.16
N MET A 299 17.04 -33.24 15.22
CA MET A 299 15.65 -32.87 15.42
C MET A 299 15.04 -32.48 14.07
N LEU A 300 13.98 -33.19 13.67
CA LEU A 300 13.15 -32.82 12.53
C LEU A 300 11.95 -32.00 13.03
N LEU A 301 11.81 -30.79 12.51
CA LEU A 301 10.66 -29.91 12.74
C LEU A 301 9.96 -29.71 11.39
N VAL A 302 8.71 -30.15 11.28
CA VAL A 302 7.84 -29.89 10.13
C VAL A 302 6.75 -28.94 10.58
N LEU A 303 6.68 -27.75 9.99
CA LEU A 303 5.75 -26.71 10.42
C LEU A 303 5.17 -25.94 9.25
N GLY A 304 4.04 -25.27 9.48
CA GLY A 304 3.58 -24.20 8.61
C GLY A 304 3.94 -22.82 9.10
N ASP A 305 3.95 -21.89 8.16
CA ASP A 305 4.10 -20.46 8.41
C ASP A 305 2.75 -19.78 8.72
N HIS A 306 1.67 -20.23 8.09
CA HIS A 306 0.30 -19.84 8.40
C HIS A 306 -0.70 -20.94 8.02
N GLY A 307 -1.98 -20.70 8.26
CA GLY A 307 -3.09 -21.42 7.64
C GLY A 307 -3.65 -20.63 6.45
N MET A 308 -4.83 -21.00 5.96
CA MET A 308 -5.53 -20.29 4.88
C MET A 308 -7.04 -20.56 4.99
N THR A 309 -7.87 -19.69 4.42
CA THR A 309 -9.28 -20.02 4.19
C THR A 309 -9.43 -21.10 3.11
N ASN A 310 -10.64 -21.60 2.87
CA ASN A 310 -10.85 -22.59 1.82
C ASN A 310 -10.65 -22.02 0.40
N SER A 311 -10.78 -20.71 0.24
CA SER A 311 -10.48 -19.98 -1.00
C SER A 311 -9.01 -19.61 -1.15
N GLY A 312 -8.14 -20.06 -0.22
CA GLY A 312 -6.71 -19.72 -0.23
C GLY A 312 -6.39 -18.36 0.37
N ASP A 313 -7.37 -17.61 0.88
CA ASP A 313 -7.09 -16.30 1.46
C ASP A 313 -6.29 -16.43 2.76
N HIS A 314 -5.28 -15.58 2.92
CA HIS A 314 -4.54 -15.39 4.16
C HIS A 314 -4.11 -13.91 4.30
N GLY A 315 -3.46 -13.56 5.40
CA GLY A 315 -2.96 -12.20 5.67
C GLY A 315 -3.48 -11.55 6.94
N GLY A 316 -4.44 -12.16 7.66
CA GLY A 316 -4.91 -11.60 8.93
C GLY A 316 -5.28 -12.63 10.00
N GLY A 317 -6.28 -12.29 10.81
CA GLY A 317 -6.45 -12.88 12.15
C GLY A 317 -7.54 -13.93 12.33
N SER A 318 -8.09 -14.52 11.26
CA SER A 318 -9.09 -15.58 11.43
C SER A 318 -8.45 -16.87 11.97
N ALA A 319 -9.24 -17.75 12.59
CA ALA A 319 -8.72 -19.03 13.09
C ALA A 319 -8.14 -19.90 11.97
N GLN A 320 -8.78 -19.94 10.79
CA GLN A 320 -8.30 -20.70 9.63
C GLN A 320 -6.93 -20.24 9.13
N GLU A 321 -6.65 -18.94 9.24
CA GLU A 321 -5.40 -18.36 8.76
C GLU A 321 -4.30 -18.37 9.83
N THR A 322 -4.67 -18.29 11.10
CA THR A 322 -3.73 -18.24 12.22
C THR A 322 -3.38 -19.64 12.74
N ASP A 323 -4.27 -20.63 12.60
CA ASP A 323 -4.04 -22.00 13.03
C ASP A 323 -3.28 -22.77 11.95
N THR A 324 -2.04 -23.11 12.27
CA THR A 324 -1.19 -24.01 11.50
C THR A 324 -0.71 -25.17 12.39
N PHE A 325 0.30 -25.91 11.96
CA PHE A 325 0.73 -27.14 12.61
C PHE A 325 2.24 -27.18 12.80
N LEU A 326 2.69 -27.83 13.88
CA LEU A 326 4.09 -28.18 14.13
C LEU A 326 4.18 -29.65 14.50
N PHE A 327 5.05 -30.40 13.84
CA PHE A 327 5.41 -31.77 14.16
C PHE A 327 6.90 -31.85 14.45
N ALA A 328 7.26 -32.48 15.56
CA ALA A 328 8.64 -32.67 15.98
C ALA A 328 8.94 -34.17 16.12
N GLU A 329 10.02 -34.64 15.52
CA GLU A 329 10.51 -36.01 15.65
C GLU A 329 12.03 -36.03 15.86
N TYR A 330 12.47 -36.81 16.85
CA TYR A 330 13.88 -36.93 17.20
C TYR A 330 14.51 -38.20 16.61
N PHE A 331 15.66 -38.04 15.96
CA PHE A 331 16.48 -39.11 15.40
C PHE A 331 17.82 -39.18 16.15
N SER A 332 18.11 -40.34 16.73
CA SER A 332 19.37 -40.58 17.45
C SER A 332 20.48 -41.01 16.50
N GLY A 333 21.72 -40.60 16.78
CA GLY A 333 22.90 -41.07 16.05
C GLY A 333 23.24 -42.56 16.32
N THR A 334 24.03 -43.14 15.43
CA THR A 334 24.55 -44.52 15.52
C THR A 334 25.67 -44.66 16.56
N GLU A 335 25.75 -45.82 17.22
CA GLU A 335 26.46 -46.02 18.49
C GLU A 335 28.00 -45.95 18.44
N SER A 336 28.65 -45.98 17.27
CA SER A 336 30.12 -46.12 17.17
C SER A 336 30.94 -44.83 17.38
N GLY A 337 30.30 -43.67 17.60
CA GLY A 337 31.02 -42.39 17.76
C GLY A 337 30.35 -41.33 18.62
N ALA A 338 29.22 -41.64 19.28
CA ALA A 338 28.50 -40.66 20.08
C ALA A 338 29.35 -40.15 21.24
N THR A 339 29.77 -38.88 21.18
CA THR A 339 30.41 -38.18 22.30
C THR A 339 29.50 -38.30 23.52
N HIS A 340 30.01 -38.93 24.58
CA HIS A 340 29.34 -39.42 25.80
C HIS A 340 28.67 -38.34 26.70
N ALA A 341 28.12 -37.26 26.16
CA ALA A 341 27.71 -36.10 26.95
C ALA A 341 26.26 -36.17 27.49
N HIS A 342 25.35 -36.94 26.87
CA HIS A 342 23.95 -37.04 27.33
C HIS A 342 23.60 -38.45 27.84
N PRO A 343 22.86 -38.59 28.96
CA PRO A 343 22.45 -39.90 29.49
C PRO A 343 21.65 -40.71 28.46
N ARG A 344 21.97 -41.98 28.30
CA ARG A 344 21.25 -42.92 27.43
C ARG A 344 19.83 -43.14 27.96
N SER A 345 18.86 -42.41 27.42
CA SER A 345 17.43 -42.67 27.62
C SER A 345 16.82 -43.32 26.38
N SER A 346 15.96 -44.31 26.60
CA SER A 346 15.24 -44.95 25.50
C SER A 346 14.29 -43.95 24.83
N PRO A 347 13.99 -44.10 23.53
CA PRO A 347 12.98 -43.29 22.84
C PRO A 347 11.64 -43.22 23.59
N GLY A 348 11.24 -44.33 24.24
CA GLY A 348 10.04 -44.38 25.07
C GLY A 348 10.11 -43.50 26.31
N ALA A 349 11.27 -43.40 26.99
CA ALA A 349 11.44 -42.52 28.15
C ALA A 349 11.40 -41.03 27.75
N LYS A 350 12.02 -40.68 26.62
CA LYS A 350 11.96 -39.33 26.04
C LYS A 350 10.52 -38.93 25.73
N LEU A 351 9.78 -39.81 25.07
CA LEU A 351 8.39 -39.61 24.70
C LEU A 351 7.46 -39.52 25.92
N ALA A 352 7.62 -40.40 26.91
CA ALA A 352 6.82 -40.37 28.13
C ALA A 352 6.97 -39.05 28.90
N ARG A 353 8.19 -38.49 28.95
CA ARG A 353 8.43 -37.18 29.56
C ARG A 353 7.77 -36.05 28.78
N ALA A 354 7.83 -36.09 27.45
CA ALA A 354 7.15 -35.11 26.61
C ALA A 354 5.62 -35.19 26.78
N GLN A 355 5.07 -36.41 26.85
CA GLN A 355 3.64 -36.66 27.07
C GLN A 355 3.15 -36.08 28.40
N ALA A 356 3.90 -36.31 29.48
CA ALA A 356 3.59 -35.75 30.80
C ALA A 356 3.55 -34.21 30.79
N LEU A 357 4.47 -33.56 30.07
CA LEU A 357 4.49 -32.10 29.94
C LEU A 357 3.29 -31.57 29.14
N ILE A 358 2.92 -32.24 28.04
CA ILE A 358 1.74 -31.87 27.23
C ILE A 358 0.47 -31.94 28.08
N GLU A 359 0.26 -33.05 28.79
CA GLU A 359 -0.89 -33.20 29.68
C GLU A 359 -0.91 -32.14 30.77
N GLN A 360 0.25 -31.85 31.36
CA GLN A 360 0.39 -30.81 32.38
C GLN A 360 0.01 -29.43 31.82
N ARG A 361 0.52 -29.02 30.65
CA ARG A 361 0.20 -27.70 30.08
C ARG A 361 -1.28 -27.52 29.75
N TRP A 362 -1.92 -28.55 29.18
CA TRP A 362 -3.36 -28.51 28.92
C TRP A 362 -4.18 -28.40 30.20
N ARG A 363 -3.72 -29.03 31.30
CA ARG A 363 -4.36 -28.99 32.62
C ARG A 363 -4.16 -27.64 33.30
N ASP A 364 -2.94 -27.12 33.28
CA ASP A 364 -2.56 -25.89 33.96
C ASP A 364 -3.17 -24.66 33.28
N GLY A 365 -3.44 -24.73 31.97
CA GLY A 365 -4.14 -23.66 31.24
C GLY A 365 -3.37 -22.34 31.21
N VAL A 366 -2.03 -22.41 31.21
CA VAL A 366 -1.12 -21.25 31.27
C VAL A 366 -1.43 -20.22 30.17
N ASP A 367 -1.81 -20.69 28.99
CA ASP A 367 -2.16 -19.86 27.83
C ASP A 367 -3.68 -19.94 27.55
N ALA A 368 -4.45 -19.01 28.13
CA ALA A 368 -5.90 -18.96 27.95
C ALA A 368 -6.34 -18.81 26.47
N GLU A 369 -5.49 -18.25 25.60
CA GLU A 369 -5.81 -18.13 24.16
C GLU A 369 -5.93 -19.50 23.46
N PHE A 370 -5.33 -20.56 24.02
CA PHE A 370 -5.43 -21.92 23.48
C PHE A 370 -6.71 -22.65 23.88
N ASP A 371 -7.56 -22.07 24.75
CA ASP A 371 -8.83 -22.70 25.14
C ASP A 371 -9.74 -22.96 23.93
N ARG A 372 -9.66 -22.10 22.91
CA ARG A 372 -10.42 -22.30 21.65
C ARG A 372 -10.04 -23.59 20.91
N LEU A 373 -8.82 -24.09 21.11
CA LEU A 373 -8.29 -25.29 20.45
C LEU A 373 -8.65 -26.58 21.19
N ARG A 374 -9.18 -26.51 22.43
CA ARG A 374 -9.55 -27.71 23.21
C ARG A 374 -10.55 -28.61 22.50
N SER A 375 -11.50 -28.01 21.79
CA SER A 375 -12.49 -28.75 20.99
C SER A 375 -11.83 -29.55 19.86
N CYS A 376 -10.85 -28.94 19.16
CA CYS A 376 -10.10 -29.60 18.09
C CYS A 376 -9.14 -30.64 18.64
N HIS A 377 -8.45 -30.34 19.76
CA HIS A 377 -7.62 -31.30 20.48
C HIS A 377 -8.38 -32.57 20.86
N ALA A 378 -9.61 -32.42 21.35
CA ALA A 378 -10.45 -33.56 21.72
C ALA A 378 -10.86 -34.44 20.53
N ARG A 379 -10.91 -33.89 19.31
CA ARG A 379 -11.38 -34.51 18.07
C ARG A 379 -10.25 -34.83 17.07
N ALA A 380 -9.00 -34.59 17.44
CA ALA A 380 -7.83 -34.68 16.56
C ALA A 380 -7.51 -36.09 16.02
N GLY A 381 -8.11 -37.15 16.61
CA GLY A 381 -7.91 -38.53 16.16
C GLY A 381 -6.53 -39.12 16.49
N VAL A 382 -5.71 -38.41 17.27
CA VAL A 382 -4.38 -38.84 17.75
C VAL A 382 -4.33 -38.83 19.28
N PRO A 383 -3.35 -39.50 19.92
CA PRO A 383 -3.20 -39.45 21.38
C PRO A 383 -3.10 -38.02 21.90
N ARG A 384 -3.94 -37.69 22.90
CA ARG A 384 -4.10 -36.31 23.42
C ARG A 384 -2.84 -35.78 24.11
N ASP A 385 -2.10 -36.69 24.71
CA ASP A 385 -0.80 -36.46 25.35
C ASP A 385 0.34 -36.26 24.34
N ARG A 386 0.06 -36.35 23.02
CA ARG A 386 1.05 -36.08 21.96
C ARG A 386 0.73 -34.88 21.09
N LEU A 387 -0.36 -34.17 21.40
CA LEU A 387 -0.79 -32.97 20.69
C LEU A 387 -0.92 -31.80 21.66
N GLY A 388 0.05 -30.88 21.62
CA GLY A 388 0.05 -29.63 22.38
C GLY A 388 -0.49 -28.43 21.60
N ALA A 389 -0.24 -27.23 22.13
CA ALA A 389 -0.43 -25.96 21.44
C ALA A 389 0.73 -25.01 21.79
N THR A 390 1.18 -24.20 20.83
CA THR A 390 2.31 -23.26 20.97
C THR A 390 2.21 -22.13 19.96
N TYR A 391 2.91 -21.01 20.20
CA TYR A 391 2.96 -19.90 19.24
C TYR A 391 4.12 -20.10 18.25
N GLN A 392 3.98 -19.55 17.05
CA GLN A 392 5.03 -19.65 16.04
C GLN A 392 6.37 -19.05 16.48
N VAL A 393 6.35 -17.95 17.22
CA VAL A 393 7.59 -17.32 17.73
C VAL A 393 8.35 -18.20 18.72
N ASP A 394 7.68 -19.20 19.33
CA ASP A 394 8.31 -20.16 20.26
C ASP A 394 9.33 -21.07 19.54
N VAL A 395 9.19 -21.24 18.22
CA VAL A 395 10.10 -22.06 17.39
C VAL A 395 11.52 -21.51 17.45
N THR A 396 11.71 -20.18 17.37
CA THR A 396 13.04 -19.57 17.33
C THR A 396 13.85 -19.84 18.60
N ALA A 397 13.24 -19.58 19.76
CA ALA A 397 13.86 -19.84 21.06
C ALA A 397 14.19 -21.34 21.22
N THR A 398 13.29 -22.21 20.77
CA THR A 398 13.47 -23.66 20.81
C THR A 398 14.65 -24.12 19.95
N VAL A 399 14.74 -23.68 18.69
CA VAL A 399 15.87 -24.04 17.79
C VAL A 399 17.19 -23.50 18.33
N ALA A 400 17.22 -22.28 18.86
CA ALA A 400 18.42 -21.71 19.48
C ALA A 400 18.94 -22.61 20.62
N VAL A 401 18.06 -22.99 21.54
CA VAL A 401 18.42 -23.81 22.71
C VAL A 401 18.77 -25.24 22.32
N LEU A 402 18.09 -25.84 21.33
CA LEU A 402 18.44 -27.16 20.77
C LEU A 402 19.85 -27.20 20.18
N LEU A 403 20.27 -26.12 19.52
CA LEU A 403 21.59 -26.00 18.89
C LEU A 403 22.69 -25.49 19.84
N GLY A 404 22.36 -25.24 21.11
CA GLY A 404 23.30 -24.67 22.09
C GLY A 404 23.70 -23.22 21.76
N ARG A 405 22.82 -22.48 21.09
CA ARG A 405 23.04 -21.08 20.69
C ARG A 405 22.27 -20.11 21.58
N PRO A 406 22.71 -18.85 21.69
CA PRO A 406 21.94 -17.79 22.34
C PRO A 406 20.54 -17.65 21.73
N ILE A 407 19.53 -17.48 22.57
CA ILE A 407 18.19 -17.07 22.12
C ILE A 407 18.32 -15.67 21.52
N PRO A 408 17.87 -15.41 20.27
CA PRO A 408 18.01 -14.10 19.64
C PRO A 408 17.52 -12.96 20.54
N TYR A 409 18.26 -11.86 20.57
CA TYR A 409 18.13 -10.85 21.62
C TYR A 409 16.71 -10.29 21.77
N SER A 410 16.01 -10.03 20.67
CA SER A 410 14.63 -9.51 20.68
C SER A 410 13.55 -10.58 20.55
N ASN A 411 13.88 -11.86 20.70
CA ASN A 411 12.90 -12.94 20.68
C ASN A 411 11.83 -12.74 21.78
N PHE A 412 10.56 -12.87 21.40
CA PHE A 412 9.39 -12.86 22.28
C PHE A 412 8.87 -14.26 22.58
N GLY A 413 9.30 -15.26 21.82
CA GLY A 413 8.89 -16.64 22.00
C GLY A 413 9.46 -17.31 23.24
N ARG A 414 8.86 -18.45 23.55
CA ARG A 414 9.25 -19.33 24.66
C ARG A 414 9.88 -20.60 24.11
N VAL A 415 10.83 -21.17 24.84
CA VAL A 415 11.31 -22.52 24.52
C VAL A 415 10.17 -23.51 24.72
N ILE A 416 9.94 -24.42 23.75
CA ILE A 416 8.94 -25.50 23.79
C ILE A 416 9.54 -26.70 24.55
N PRO A 417 9.20 -26.91 25.82
CA PRO A 417 9.96 -27.86 26.66
C PRO A 417 9.75 -29.32 26.28
N GLU A 418 8.61 -29.65 25.68
CA GLU A 418 8.30 -30.95 25.10
C GLU A 418 9.32 -31.34 24.02
N VAL A 419 9.64 -30.41 23.12
CA VAL A 419 10.63 -30.62 22.05
C VAL A 419 12.05 -30.73 22.66
N MET A 420 12.32 -29.96 23.72
CA MET A 420 13.59 -30.05 24.45
C MET A 420 13.80 -31.42 25.11
N VAL A 421 12.78 -31.97 25.77
CA VAL A 421 12.90 -33.28 26.44
C VAL A 421 12.89 -34.46 25.47
N LEU A 422 12.32 -34.28 24.27
CA LEU A 422 12.50 -35.24 23.17
C LEU A 422 13.97 -35.35 22.75
N ALA A 423 14.70 -34.24 22.73
CA ALA A 423 16.13 -34.25 22.44
C ALA A 423 16.93 -34.79 23.65
N ASN A 424 16.69 -34.23 24.84
CA ASN A 424 17.36 -34.58 26.08
C ASN A 424 16.35 -34.76 27.23
N SER A 425 16.00 -36.01 27.54
CA SER A 425 15.04 -36.34 28.59
C SER A 425 15.48 -35.95 30.00
N SER A 426 16.75 -35.58 30.20
CA SER A 426 17.30 -35.15 31.49
C SER A 426 17.43 -33.63 31.58
N ALA A 427 16.95 -32.88 30.58
CA ALA A 427 16.99 -31.43 30.58
C ALA A 427 16.28 -30.83 31.81
N ASP A 428 16.95 -29.86 32.45
CA ASP A 428 16.38 -29.03 33.50
C ASP A 428 15.52 -27.93 32.85
N ILE A 429 14.22 -28.19 32.77
CA ILE A 429 13.26 -27.28 32.15
C ILE A 429 13.17 -25.96 32.91
N ASP A 430 13.24 -26.00 34.24
CA ASP A 430 13.20 -24.79 35.07
C ASP A 430 14.41 -23.89 34.78
N ALA A 431 15.60 -24.46 34.59
CA ALA A 431 16.79 -23.69 34.25
C ALA A 431 16.68 -23.06 32.85
N VAL A 432 16.11 -23.78 31.88
CA VAL A 432 15.87 -23.28 30.52
C VAL A 432 14.82 -22.16 30.52
N GLU A 433 13.69 -22.33 31.21
CA GLU A 433 12.65 -21.30 31.31
C GLU A 433 13.17 -20.06 32.06
N ARG A 434 13.97 -20.21 33.12
CA ARG A 434 14.63 -19.08 33.79
C ARG A 434 15.65 -18.37 32.89
N CYS A 435 16.33 -19.09 32.00
CA CYS A 435 17.20 -18.48 31.00
C CYS A 435 16.39 -17.63 30.02
N ASN A 436 15.32 -18.19 29.46
CA ASN A 436 14.43 -17.48 28.53
C ASN A 436 13.77 -16.27 29.19
N LEU A 437 13.34 -16.39 30.45
CA LEU A 437 12.77 -15.30 31.23
C LEU A 437 13.78 -14.16 31.43
N ARG A 438 15.04 -14.48 31.74
CA ARG A 438 16.11 -13.47 31.85
C ARG A 438 16.36 -12.74 30.54
N GLN A 439 16.30 -13.43 29.40
CA GLN A 439 16.42 -12.79 28.08
C GLN A 439 15.26 -11.79 27.85
N LEU A 440 14.02 -12.19 28.12
CA LEU A 440 12.85 -11.31 27.98
C LEU A 440 12.90 -10.12 28.97
N GLN A 441 13.25 -10.35 30.23
CA GLN A 441 13.41 -9.30 31.24
C GLN A 441 14.49 -8.29 30.83
N ARG A 442 15.62 -8.77 30.30
CA ARG A 442 16.69 -7.92 29.77
C ARG A 442 16.18 -7.08 28.60
N TYR A 443 15.52 -7.70 27.63
CA TYR A 443 14.93 -6.99 26.49
C TYR A 443 13.92 -5.93 26.95
N PHE A 444 13.00 -6.25 27.87
CA PHE A 444 12.00 -5.30 28.38
C PHE A 444 12.65 -4.08 29.04
N LYS A 445 13.71 -4.32 29.81
CA LYS A 445 14.46 -3.26 30.49
C LYS A 445 15.23 -2.38 29.50
N GLU A 446 15.97 -2.97 28.57
CA GLU A 446 16.84 -2.24 27.64
C GLU A 446 16.07 -1.57 26.49
N SER A 447 14.92 -2.12 26.08
CA SER A 447 14.04 -1.50 25.07
C SER A 447 13.11 -0.43 25.65
N GLU A 448 13.15 -0.21 26.97
CA GLU A 448 12.23 0.69 27.70
C GLU A 448 10.75 0.35 27.43
N MET A 449 10.43 -0.94 27.34
CA MET A 449 9.06 -1.39 27.09
C MET A 449 8.14 -0.96 28.26
N LYS A 450 7.00 -0.35 27.93
CA LYS A 450 6.07 0.25 28.91
C LYS A 450 5.28 -0.79 29.70
N VAL A 451 5.87 -1.35 30.74
CA VAL A 451 5.20 -2.35 31.59
C VAL A 451 4.10 -1.71 32.48
N PRO A 452 2.86 -2.24 32.48
CA PRO A 452 1.81 -1.81 33.41
C PRO A 452 2.20 -2.03 34.87
N ARG A 453 1.73 -1.16 35.79
CA ARG A 453 2.05 -1.29 37.23
C ARG A 453 1.48 -2.56 37.86
N ASP A 454 0.38 -3.07 37.31
CA ASP A 454 -0.38 -4.23 37.75
C ASP A 454 -0.15 -5.46 36.86
N ALA A 455 0.98 -5.49 36.14
CA ALA A 455 1.35 -6.60 35.28
C ALA A 455 1.24 -7.95 36.00
N SER A 456 0.61 -8.93 35.35
CA SER A 456 0.31 -10.22 35.98
C SER A 456 1.58 -10.97 36.41
N TRP A 457 2.67 -10.83 35.64
CA TRP A 457 3.98 -11.43 35.91
C TRP A 457 4.78 -10.77 37.05
N THR A 458 4.26 -9.73 37.70
CA THR A 458 4.91 -9.13 38.89
C THR A 458 4.22 -9.53 40.20
N ARG A 459 3.17 -10.35 40.14
CA ARG A 459 2.46 -10.83 41.34
C ARG A 459 3.33 -11.82 42.12
N PRO A 460 3.32 -11.81 43.46
CA PRO A 460 4.06 -12.79 44.25
C PRO A 460 3.47 -14.21 44.07
N GLY A 461 4.32 -15.24 44.10
CA GLY A 461 3.90 -16.65 44.12
C GLY A 461 3.56 -17.29 42.77
N ILE A 462 3.65 -16.55 41.66
CA ILE A 462 3.47 -17.09 40.31
C ILE A 462 4.70 -17.90 39.84
N SER A 463 4.45 -18.99 39.11
CA SER A 463 5.53 -19.83 38.57
C SER A 463 6.35 -19.10 37.49
N VAL A 464 7.58 -19.55 37.27
CA VAL A 464 8.43 -19.04 36.18
C VAL A 464 7.75 -19.24 34.83
N THR A 465 7.10 -20.38 34.62
CA THR A 465 6.32 -20.69 33.42
C THR A 465 5.22 -19.67 33.17
N GLN A 466 4.44 -19.30 34.19
CA GLN A 466 3.38 -18.29 34.06
C GLN A 466 3.97 -16.90 33.83
N GLN A 467 5.04 -16.52 34.52
CA GLN A 467 5.72 -15.24 34.29
C GLN A 467 6.19 -15.12 32.84
N LEU A 468 6.82 -16.17 32.33
CA LEU A 468 7.33 -16.23 30.97
C LEU A 468 6.18 -16.16 29.94
N ALA A 469 5.09 -16.89 30.18
CA ALA A 469 3.88 -16.86 29.35
C ALA A 469 3.28 -15.46 29.27
N ASP A 470 3.04 -14.82 30.41
CA ASP A 470 2.40 -13.52 30.46
C ASP A 470 3.28 -12.43 29.83
N MET A 471 4.60 -12.47 30.08
CA MET A 471 5.55 -11.54 29.45
C MET A 471 5.63 -11.72 27.94
N SER A 472 5.70 -12.97 27.46
CA SER A 472 5.69 -13.30 26.03
C SER A 472 4.41 -12.79 25.36
N LEU A 473 3.25 -13.09 25.94
CA LEU A 473 1.94 -12.63 25.46
C LEU A 473 1.88 -11.09 25.41
N TYR A 474 2.34 -10.42 26.46
CA TYR A 474 2.38 -8.96 26.51
C TYR A 474 3.28 -8.37 25.42
N ALA A 475 4.48 -8.93 25.21
CA ALA A 475 5.40 -8.48 24.17
C ALA A 475 4.78 -8.61 22.77
N ARG A 476 4.21 -9.78 22.46
CA ARG A 476 3.52 -10.05 21.18
C ARG A 476 2.37 -9.07 20.96
N ARG A 477 1.47 -8.93 21.94
CA ARG A 477 0.30 -8.04 21.83
C ARG A 477 0.68 -6.57 21.73
N THR A 478 1.64 -6.10 22.54
CA THR A 478 2.08 -4.70 22.50
C THR A 478 2.72 -4.34 21.17
N ARG A 479 3.44 -5.29 20.56
CA ARG A 479 4.04 -5.12 19.25
C ARG A 479 2.99 -4.93 18.16
N THR A 480 1.89 -5.68 18.28
CA THR A 480 0.72 -5.64 17.39
C THR A 480 -0.45 -4.90 18.03
N ASP A 481 -0.23 -3.86 18.84
CA ASP A 481 -1.34 -3.03 19.34
C ASP A 481 -1.46 -1.71 18.57
N MET A 482 -2.69 -1.24 18.43
CA MET A 482 -3.03 0.05 17.85
C MET A 482 -3.85 0.87 18.83
N SER A 483 -3.62 2.18 18.84
CA SER A 483 -4.45 3.08 19.63
C SER A 483 -5.83 3.27 18.97
N ARG A 484 -6.79 2.42 19.36
CA ARG A 484 -8.19 2.50 18.87
C ARG A 484 -8.81 3.88 19.12
N LEU A 485 -8.51 4.48 20.28
CA LEU A 485 -8.99 5.81 20.64
C LEU A 485 -8.38 6.88 19.73
N GLY A 486 -7.07 6.83 19.47
CA GLY A 486 -6.43 7.80 18.59
C GLY A 486 -6.88 7.65 17.13
N MET A 487 -7.11 6.42 16.65
CA MET A 487 -7.75 6.19 15.34
C MET A 487 -9.17 6.76 15.28
N PHE A 488 -9.98 6.56 16.32
CA PHE A 488 -11.34 7.10 16.39
C PHE A 488 -11.33 8.63 16.38
N LEU A 489 -10.53 9.26 17.24
CA LEU A 489 -10.41 10.71 17.34
C LEU A 489 -9.86 11.33 16.05
N GLY A 490 -8.84 10.69 15.46
CA GLY A 490 -8.26 11.10 14.18
C GLY A 490 -9.29 11.04 13.06
N SER A 491 -9.94 9.88 12.84
CA SER A 491 -10.95 9.73 11.78
C SER A 491 -12.15 10.66 11.96
N THR A 492 -12.63 10.84 13.20
CA THR A 492 -13.71 11.78 13.52
C THR A 492 -13.30 13.22 13.23
N GLY A 493 -12.08 13.62 13.59
CA GLY A 493 -11.55 14.96 13.29
C GLY A 493 -11.45 15.23 11.79
N LEU A 494 -11.06 14.23 10.99
CA LEU A 494 -11.06 14.33 9.52
C LEU A 494 -12.48 14.51 8.96
N LEU A 495 -13.45 13.75 9.48
CA LEU A 495 -14.85 13.87 9.08
C LEU A 495 -15.41 15.25 9.43
N LEU A 496 -15.12 15.77 10.62
CA LEU A 496 -15.51 17.13 11.03
C LEU A 496 -14.88 18.19 10.13
N CYS A 497 -13.61 18.04 9.74
CA CYS A 497 -12.97 18.95 8.79
C CYS A 497 -13.69 18.93 7.42
N ALA A 498 -13.99 17.75 6.89
CA ALA A 498 -14.73 17.63 5.64
C ALA A 498 -16.14 18.25 5.74
N MET A 499 -16.89 17.95 6.82
CA MET A 499 -18.23 18.51 7.04
C MET A 499 -18.22 20.02 7.27
N SER A 500 -17.16 20.57 7.86
CA SER A 500 -17.05 22.02 8.09
C SER A 500 -17.08 22.84 6.80
N LEU A 501 -16.59 22.28 5.70
CA LEU A 501 -16.64 22.91 4.39
C LEU A 501 -18.06 22.91 3.80
N LEU A 502 -18.91 21.92 4.12
CA LEU A 502 -20.32 21.93 3.73
C LEU A 502 -21.16 22.98 4.48
N TRP A 503 -20.70 23.45 5.66
CA TRP A 503 -21.34 24.59 6.33
C TRP A 503 -21.18 25.89 5.53
N SER A 504 -20.17 26.01 4.68
CA SER A 504 -20.07 27.15 3.75
C SER A 504 -21.25 27.15 2.77
N PRO A 505 -22.11 28.20 2.78
CA PRO A 505 -23.25 28.28 1.87
C PRO A 505 -22.82 28.22 0.40
N THR A 506 -21.65 28.76 0.08
CA THR A 506 -21.07 28.76 -1.28
C THR A 506 -20.70 27.35 -1.74
N ILE A 507 -20.04 26.55 -0.89
CA ILE A 507 -19.68 25.17 -1.24
C ILE A 507 -20.95 24.32 -1.32
N ARG A 508 -21.85 24.49 -0.34
CA ARG A 508 -23.12 23.75 -0.27
C ARG A 508 -23.99 23.94 -1.52
N ALA A 509 -24.11 25.18 -2.01
CA ALA A 509 -24.88 25.49 -3.20
C ALA A 509 -24.33 24.85 -4.49
N HIS A 510 -23.06 24.46 -4.51
CA HIS A 510 -22.41 23.85 -5.67
C HIS A 510 -22.22 22.34 -5.55
N VAL A 511 -22.16 21.79 -4.33
CA VAL A 511 -21.91 20.37 -4.08
C VAL A 511 -23.20 19.57 -3.93
N LEU A 512 -24.25 20.14 -3.32
CA LEU A 512 -25.52 19.43 -3.13
C LEU A 512 -26.45 19.65 -4.35
N PRO A 513 -26.95 18.59 -5.00
CA PRO A 513 -27.91 18.75 -6.09
C PRO A 513 -29.22 19.36 -5.56
N CYS A 514 -29.64 20.49 -6.13
CA CYS A 514 -30.97 21.04 -5.85
C CYS A 514 -32.06 20.29 -6.62
N SER A 515 -33.29 20.35 -6.11
CA SER A 515 -34.51 19.92 -6.81
C SER A 515 -34.57 20.58 -8.20
N GLY A 516 -34.49 19.79 -9.27
CA GLY A 516 -34.44 20.30 -10.65
C GLY A 516 -33.07 20.23 -11.35
N ALA A 517 -32.03 19.69 -10.72
CA ALA A 517 -30.75 19.44 -11.38
C ALA A 517 -30.92 18.50 -12.59
N GLY A 518 -30.31 18.89 -13.73
CA GLY A 518 -30.34 18.13 -14.98
C GLY A 518 -29.66 16.75 -14.87
N TRP A 519 -29.98 15.85 -15.80
CA TRP A 519 -29.48 14.46 -15.80
C TRP A 519 -27.96 14.34 -15.64
N PHE A 520 -27.21 15.16 -16.37
CA PHE A 520 -25.74 15.14 -16.32
C PHE A 520 -25.19 15.46 -14.91
N MET A 521 -25.80 16.40 -14.19
CA MET A 521 -25.40 16.72 -12.81
C MET A 521 -25.70 15.59 -11.82
N ARG A 522 -26.82 14.89 -12.02
CA ARG A 522 -27.15 13.71 -11.21
C ARG A 522 -26.15 12.58 -11.47
N TRP A 523 -25.76 12.39 -12.73
CA TRP A 523 -24.72 11.44 -13.10
C TRP A 523 -23.38 11.79 -12.45
N THR A 524 -22.94 13.05 -12.52
CA THR A 524 -21.75 13.53 -11.80
C THR A 524 -21.82 13.23 -10.30
N ALA A 525 -22.93 13.55 -9.64
CA ALA A 525 -23.09 13.29 -8.21
C ALA A 525 -23.03 11.78 -7.89
N LEU A 526 -23.63 10.93 -8.73
CA LEU A 526 -23.55 9.48 -8.60
C LEU A 526 -22.11 8.97 -8.80
N THR A 527 -21.39 9.46 -9.80
CA THR A 527 -19.98 9.07 -10.00
C THR A 527 -19.08 9.44 -8.83
N LEU A 528 -19.31 10.62 -8.22
CA LEU A 528 -18.61 11.02 -7.00
C LEU A 528 -18.98 10.10 -5.83
N LEU A 529 -20.26 9.78 -5.66
CA LEU A 529 -20.70 8.86 -4.60
C LEU A 529 -20.07 7.48 -4.76
N LEU A 530 -20.07 6.92 -5.98
CA LEU A 530 -19.41 5.65 -6.28
C LEU A 530 -17.92 5.71 -5.94
N ARG A 531 -17.23 6.79 -6.36
CA ARG A 531 -15.81 7.00 -6.03
C ARG A 531 -15.57 7.06 -4.53
N LEU A 532 -16.39 7.79 -3.77
CA LEU A 532 -16.23 7.92 -2.31
C LEU A 532 -16.55 6.60 -1.57
N CYS A 533 -17.53 5.83 -2.04
CA CYS A 533 -17.96 4.57 -1.43
C CYS A 533 -17.14 3.35 -1.88
N SER A 534 -16.32 3.49 -2.91
CA SER A 534 -15.48 2.43 -3.45
C SER A 534 -14.59 1.77 -2.38
N VAL A 535 -14.14 2.53 -1.38
CA VAL A 535 -13.32 2.04 -0.24
C VAL A 535 -13.97 0.93 0.59
N PHE A 536 -15.30 0.77 0.49
CA PHE A 536 -16.04 -0.30 1.18
C PHE A 536 -16.08 -1.61 0.39
N SER A 537 -15.55 -1.66 -0.82
CA SER A 537 -15.50 -2.87 -1.65
C SER A 537 -14.22 -3.68 -1.41
N ASN A 538 -14.37 -4.99 -1.23
CA ASN A 538 -13.26 -5.92 -0.99
C ASN A 538 -12.27 -6.01 -2.17
N SER A 539 -12.71 -5.69 -3.39
CA SER A 539 -11.88 -5.74 -4.61
C SER A 539 -11.34 -4.37 -5.04
N PHE A 540 -11.62 -3.31 -4.29
CA PHE A 540 -11.36 -1.93 -4.70
C PHE A 540 -9.88 -1.62 -4.93
N VAL A 541 -8.98 -2.04 -4.03
CA VAL A 541 -7.55 -1.67 -4.16
C VAL A 541 -6.85 -2.43 -5.29
N VAL A 542 -7.37 -3.58 -5.72
CA VAL A 542 -6.81 -4.33 -6.85
C VAL A 542 -7.19 -3.67 -8.18
N ASN A 543 -8.43 -3.19 -8.29
CA ASN A 543 -9.01 -2.70 -9.54
C ASN A 543 -9.24 -1.18 -9.52
N GLU A 544 -8.63 -0.43 -8.59
CA GLU A 544 -8.88 1.00 -8.38
C GLU A 544 -8.58 1.81 -9.65
N ASP A 545 -7.49 1.45 -10.33
CA ASP A 545 -7.09 2.02 -11.62
C ASP A 545 -8.17 1.85 -12.69
N SER A 546 -8.72 0.64 -12.83
CA SER A 546 -9.77 0.31 -13.79
C SER A 546 -11.10 0.99 -13.44
N GLU A 547 -11.43 1.09 -12.16
CA GLU A 547 -12.63 1.78 -11.68
C GLU A 547 -12.54 3.27 -11.98
N VAL A 548 -11.45 3.94 -11.55
CA VAL A 548 -11.27 5.37 -11.75
C VAL A 548 -11.23 5.70 -13.24
N LEU A 549 -10.55 4.89 -14.05
CA LEU A 549 -10.53 5.06 -15.50
C LEU A 549 -11.93 4.89 -16.10
N GLY A 550 -12.72 3.91 -15.65
CA GLY A 550 -14.09 3.68 -16.06
C GLY A 550 -15.01 4.85 -15.71
N LEU A 551 -14.94 5.35 -14.47
CA LEU A 551 -15.70 6.50 -13.99
C LEU A 551 -15.35 7.77 -14.80
N LEU A 552 -14.06 8.06 -15.01
CA LEU A 552 -13.61 9.21 -15.80
C LEU A 552 -14.08 9.10 -17.25
N SER A 553 -13.88 7.94 -17.86
CA SER A 553 -14.27 7.68 -19.26
C SER A 553 -15.77 7.87 -19.44
N SER A 554 -16.59 7.42 -18.49
CA SER A 554 -18.04 7.61 -18.53
C SER A 554 -18.39 9.11 -18.57
N LEU A 555 -17.81 9.93 -17.68
CA LEU A 555 -18.07 11.36 -17.63
C LEU A 555 -17.63 12.08 -18.90
N LEU A 556 -16.45 11.75 -19.43
CA LEU A 556 -15.93 12.35 -20.67
C LEU A 556 -16.80 11.99 -21.88
N VAL A 557 -17.31 10.75 -21.97
CA VAL A 557 -18.23 10.35 -23.04
C VAL A 557 -19.56 11.08 -22.94
N PHE A 558 -20.12 11.23 -21.72
CA PHE A 558 -21.34 12.02 -21.54
C PHE A 558 -21.15 13.50 -21.89
N LEU A 559 -20.01 14.10 -21.51
CA LEU A 559 -19.62 15.44 -21.92
C LEU A 559 -19.46 15.56 -23.44
N LEU A 560 -18.86 14.57 -24.09
CA LEU A 560 -18.71 14.55 -25.54
C LEU A 560 -20.07 14.45 -26.23
N ALA A 561 -20.94 13.55 -25.75
CA ALA A 561 -22.27 13.35 -26.29
C ALA A 561 -23.15 14.59 -26.15
N SER A 562 -23.08 15.31 -25.02
CA SER A 562 -23.81 16.56 -24.83
C SER A 562 -23.34 17.64 -25.82
N ARG A 563 -22.03 17.81 -25.98
CA ARG A 563 -21.42 18.77 -26.95
C ARG A 563 -21.78 18.46 -28.40
N VAL A 564 -21.74 17.18 -28.77
CA VAL A 564 -22.14 16.74 -30.11
C VAL A 564 -23.62 17.03 -30.31
N SER A 565 -24.49 16.62 -29.38
CA SER A 565 -25.94 16.87 -29.47
C SER A 565 -26.27 18.36 -29.65
N GLU A 566 -25.62 19.25 -28.87
CA GLU A 566 -25.75 20.71 -29.01
C GLU A 566 -25.33 21.19 -30.41
N SER A 567 -24.21 20.69 -30.95
CA SER A 567 -23.76 21.01 -32.32
C SER A 567 -24.76 20.56 -33.38
N TRP A 568 -25.32 19.36 -33.24
CA TRP A 568 -26.31 18.81 -34.17
C TRP A 568 -27.63 19.57 -34.12
N ALA A 569 -28.08 19.98 -32.92
CA ALA A 569 -29.26 20.82 -32.76
C ALA A 569 -29.06 22.19 -33.43
N GLN A 570 -27.90 22.83 -33.25
CA GLN A 570 -27.55 24.09 -33.93
C GLN A 570 -27.51 23.94 -35.46
N ARG A 571 -26.94 22.85 -35.99
CA ARG A 571 -26.93 22.57 -37.44
C ARG A 571 -28.31 22.32 -38.02
N ARG A 572 -29.21 21.67 -37.26
CA ARG A 572 -30.61 21.49 -37.66
C ARG A 572 -31.36 22.82 -37.69
N LEU A 573 -31.22 23.64 -36.65
CA LEU A 573 -31.85 24.97 -36.57
C LEU A 573 -31.34 25.93 -37.67
N SER A 574 -30.07 25.85 -38.04
CA SER A 574 -29.50 26.67 -39.13
C SER A 574 -29.88 26.18 -40.53
N ARG A 575 -30.19 24.88 -40.71
CA ARG A 575 -30.64 24.31 -41.99
C ARG A 575 -32.13 24.43 -42.24
N ALA A 576 -32.95 24.56 -41.19
CA ALA A 576 -34.40 24.56 -41.31
C ALA A 576 -34.95 25.77 -42.08
N GLY A 577 -34.25 26.93 -42.10
CA GLY A 577 -34.74 28.17 -42.71
C GLY A 577 -36.05 28.69 -42.06
N PRO A 578 -36.37 29.99 -42.14
CA PRO A 578 -37.65 30.47 -41.61
C PRO A 578 -38.80 30.01 -42.52
N SER A 579 -39.75 29.26 -41.97
CA SER A 579 -40.97 28.80 -42.66
C SER A 579 -42.07 29.87 -42.75
N SER A 580 -41.98 30.95 -41.96
CA SER A 580 -42.94 32.05 -41.97
C SER A 580 -42.31 33.38 -41.47
N PRO A 581 -42.91 34.55 -41.75
CA PRO A 581 -42.44 35.85 -41.24
C PRO A 581 -42.48 35.95 -39.70
N ASP A 582 -43.44 35.28 -39.06
CA ASP A 582 -43.55 35.20 -37.59
C ASP A 582 -42.52 34.25 -36.96
N ASP A 583 -42.10 33.21 -37.69
CA ASP A 583 -40.93 32.42 -37.31
C ASP A 583 -39.64 33.24 -37.42
N GLY A 584 -39.59 34.25 -38.29
CA GLY A 584 -38.50 35.23 -38.34
C GLY A 584 -38.30 35.94 -37.01
N ALA A 585 -39.39 36.35 -36.34
CA ALA A 585 -39.36 37.02 -35.03
C ALA A 585 -38.93 36.08 -33.89
N LYS A 586 -39.36 34.81 -33.93
CA LYS A 586 -38.95 33.75 -32.99
C LYS A 586 -37.53 33.26 -33.23
N LEU A 587 -37.07 33.20 -34.48
CA LEU A 587 -35.69 32.90 -34.85
C LEU A 587 -34.78 34.06 -34.43
N THR A 588 -35.22 35.32 -34.58
CA THR A 588 -34.46 36.47 -34.09
C THR A 588 -34.47 36.58 -32.58
N THR A 589 -35.51 36.16 -31.86
CA THR A 589 -35.47 36.10 -30.38
C THR A 589 -34.66 34.91 -29.88
N ALA A 590 -34.73 33.73 -30.50
CA ALA A 590 -33.85 32.60 -30.17
C ALA A 590 -32.38 32.88 -30.54
N GLN A 591 -32.13 33.54 -31.68
CA GLN A 591 -30.81 34.07 -32.05
C GLN A 591 -30.42 35.29 -31.22
N GLN A 592 -31.34 36.10 -30.68
CA GLN A 592 -31.04 37.23 -29.77
C GLN A 592 -30.77 36.74 -28.35
N SER A 593 -31.45 35.73 -27.83
CA SER A 593 -31.11 35.10 -26.55
C SER A 593 -29.73 34.44 -26.63
N TYR A 594 -29.35 33.94 -27.81
CA TYR A 594 -27.99 33.45 -28.09
C TYR A 594 -26.98 34.56 -28.48
N ARG A 595 -27.42 35.70 -29.03
CA ARG A 595 -26.57 36.87 -29.31
C ARG A 595 -26.39 37.77 -28.08
N LEU A 596 -27.28 37.72 -27.10
CA LEU A 596 -27.10 38.35 -25.79
C LEU A 596 -26.07 37.58 -24.94
N THR A 597 -25.82 36.30 -25.26
CA THR A 597 -24.61 35.58 -24.83
C THR A 597 -23.39 35.81 -25.74
N ALA A 598 -23.57 36.53 -26.86
CA ALA A 598 -22.51 36.97 -27.77
C ALA A 598 -22.13 38.46 -27.61
N LEU A 599 -22.80 39.20 -26.74
CA LEU A 599 -22.49 40.59 -26.38
C LEU A 599 -21.51 40.70 -25.18
N ASP A 600 -20.94 39.59 -24.74
CA ASP A 600 -19.68 39.55 -23.99
C ASP A 600 -18.55 39.16 -24.95
N GLY A 601 -18.07 40.11 -25.75
CA GLY A 601 -16.70 40.18 -26.31
C GLY A 601 -16.00 38.93 -26.86
N ILE A 602 -16.69 37.85 -27.25
CA ILE A 602 -16.07 36.63 -27.81
C ILE A 602 -16.76 36.29 -29.13
N CYS A 603 -16.36 36.99 -30.19
CA CYS A 603 -16.68 36.65 -31.57
C CYS A 603 -15.93 35.37 -32.06
N ARG A 604 -15.74 34.36 -31.20
CA ARG A 604 -15.04 33.10 -31.51
C ARG A 604 -15.76 31.81 -31.10
N VAL A 605 -16.96 31.87 -30.52
CA VAL A 605 -17.67 30.66 -30.04
C VAL A 605 -18.10 29.73 -31.19
N ALA A 606 -18.40 30.27 -32.38
CA ALA A 606 -18.82 29.45 -33.53
C ALA A 606 -17.69 28.61 -34.18
N THR A 607 -16.41 28.94 -33.96
CA THR A 607 -15.24 28.21 -34.50
C THR A 607 -14.55 27.30 -33.49
N ILE A 608 -14.92 27.37 -32.21
CA ILE A 608 -14.26 26.66 -31.10
C ILE A 608 -14.79 25.24 -30.92
N LEU A 609 -16.08 25.00 -31.19
CA LEU A 609 -16.76 23.72 -31.01
C LEU A 609 -16.07 22.50 -31.66
N PRO A 610 -15.51 22.58 -32.90
CA PRO A 610 -14.86 21.44 -33.53
C PRO A 610 -13.56 21.02 -32.82
N ARG A 611 -12.72 21.99 -32.43
CA ARG A 611 -11.40 21.71 -31.84
C ARG A 611 -11.51 21.12 -30.43
N GLU A 612 -12.43 21.64 -29.62
CA GLU A 612 -12.68 21.15 -28.26
C GLU A 612 -13.31 19.76 -28.27
N THR A 613 -14.26 19.51 -29.18
CA THR A 613 -14.87 18.19 -29.38
C THR A 613 -13.83 17.16 -29.86
N ILE A 614 -12.93 17.56 -30.77
CA ILE A 614 -11.82 16.70 -31.22
C ILE A 614 -10.87 16.41 -30.05
N PHE A 615 -10.51 17.41 -29.24
CA PHE A 615 -9.66 17.20 -28.07
C PHE A 615 -10.28 16.23 -27.07
N LEU A 616 -11.58 16.39 -26.73
CA LEU A 616 -12.31 15.45 -25.86
C LEU A 616 -12.33 14.03 -26.43
N GLY A 617 -12.57 13.89 -27.73
CA GLY A 617 -12.57 12.59 -28.40
C GLY A 617 -11.19 11.92 -28.35
N LEU A 618 -10.13 12.67 -28.67
CA LEU A 618 -8.75 12.19 -28.59
C LEU A 618 -8.34 11.84 -27.15
N LEU A 619 -8.75 12.65 -26.17
CA LEU A 619 -8.50 12.38 -24.75
C LEU A 619 -9.21 11.10 -24.30
N ALA A 620 -10.49 10.93 -24.63
CA ALA A 620 -11.26 9.74 -24.26
C ALA A 620 -10.68 8.45 -24.90
N VAL A 621 -10.30 8.51 -26.18
CA VAL A 621 -9.65 7.38 -26.87
C VAL A 621 -8.26 7.11 -26.30
N GLY A 622 -7.47 8.15 -26.08
CA GLY A 622 -6.12 8.03 -25.53
C GLY A 622 -6.11 7.45 -24.13
N LEU A 623 -7.05 7.84 -23.27
CA LEU A 623 -7.20 7.26 -21.94
C LEU A 623 -7.59 5.77 -22.02
N ARG A 624 -8.51 5.40 -22.91
CA ARG A 624 -9.00 4.02 -23.02
C ARG A 624 -7.99 3.05 -23.63
N LEU A 625 -7.17 3.51 -24.58
CA LEU A 625 -6.19 2.67 -25.27
C LEU A 625 -4.81 2.75 -24.63
N GLY A 626 -4.39 3.95 -24.19
CA GLY A 626 -3.05 4.21 -23.69
C GLY A 626 -2.84 3.81 -22.24
N VAL A 627 -3.80 4.09 -21.35
CA VAL A 627 -3.65 3.79 -19.91
C VAL A 627 -3.45 2.29 -19.67
N PRO A 628 -4.24 1.37 -20.24
CA PRO A 628 -4.01 -0.07 -20.05
C PRO A 628 -2.61 -0.56 -20.48
N MET A 629 -1.96 0.11 -21.43
CA MET A 629 -0.60 -0.27 -21.86
C MET A 629 0.50 0.24 -20.90
N LEU A 630 0.17 1.25 -20.09
CA LEU A 630 1.06 1.88 -19.11
C LEU A 630 0.88 1.30 -17.70
N LEU A 631 -0.29 0.70 -17.42
CA LEU A 631 -0.57 0.06 -16.14
C LEU A 631 0.40 -1.11 -15.91
N ARG A 632 0.84 -1.23 -14.66
CA ARG A 632 1.69 -2.32 -14.18
C ARG A 632 0.80 -3.36 -13.54
N TYR A 633 0.95 -4.61 -13.96
CA TYR A 633 0.10 -5.70 -13.47
C TYR A 633 0.47 -6.06 -12.03
N ARG A 634 -0.53 -6.51 -11.28
CA ARG A 634 -0.39 -6.95 -9.90
C ARG A 634 -0.55 -8.45 -9.84
N ALA A 635 0.42 -9.16 -9.27
CA ALA A 635 0.16 -10.49 -8.75
C ALA A 635 -0.76 -10.37 -7.53
N HIS A 636 -1.91 -11.04 -7.55
CA HIS A 636 -3.00 -10.88 -6.58
C HIS A 636 -2.56 -11.07 -5.12
N ILE A 637 -1.49 -11.84 -4.90
CA ILE A 637 -1.14 -12.46 -3.62
C ILE A 637 0.03 -11.75 -2.93
N THR A 638 0.96 -11.20 -3.70
CA THR A 638 2.26 -10.78 -3.14
C THR A 638 2.36 -9.27 -2.94
N HIS A 639 1.36 -8.50 -3.39
CA HIS A 639 1.40 -7.03 -3.35
C HIS A 639 2.65 -6.42 -4.00
N THR A 640 3.39 -7.22 -4.79
CA THR A 640 4.51 -6.78 -5.59
C THR A 640 3.97 -6.35 -6.95
N VAL A 641 4.39 -5.17 -7.38
CA VAL A 641 4.06 -4.66 -8.70
C VAL A 641 5.06 -5.27 -9.67
N ASP A 642 4.59 -6.02 -10.67
CA ASP A 642 5.46 -6.44 -11.76
C ASP A 642 6.05 -5.19 -12.40
N THR A 643 7.37 -5.09 -12.38
CA THR A 643 8.08 -3.80 -12.43
C THR A 643 8.07 -3.12 -13.79
N GLU A 644 7.47 -3.74 -14.82
CA GLU A 644 7.52 -3.26 -16.20
C GLU A 644 6.13 -3.25 -16.86
N SER A 645 5.70 -2.06 -17.30
CA SER A 645 4.53 -1.92 -18.17
C SER A 645 4.81 -2.48 -19.58
N ALA A 646 3.76 -2.68 -20.39
CA ALA A 646 3.94 -3.11 -21.78
C ALA A 646 4.76 -2.09 -22.59
N VAL A 647 4.61 -0.80 -22.29
CA VAL A 647 5.40 0.27 -22.89
C VAL A 647 6.85 0.24 -22.42
N ASP A 648 7.10 0.04 -21.12
CA ASP A 648 8.46 -0.06 -20.57
C ASP A 648 9.23 -1.21 -21.24
N ARG A 649 8.60 -2.38 -21.43
CA ARG A 649 9.20 -3.52 -22.15
C ARG A 649 9.62 -3.19 -23.58
N VAL A 650 8.84 -2.36 -24.29
CA VAL A 650 9.18 -1.93 -25.65
C VAL A 650 10.33 -0.94 -25.63
N LEU A 651 10.31 0.02 -24.71
CA LEU A 651 11.37 1.03 -24.57
C LEU A 651 12.71 0.40 -24.13
N LEU A 652 12.67 -0.63 -23.28
CA LEU A 652 13.85 -1.40 -22.87
C LEU A 652 14.46 -2.22 -24.02
N ARG A 653 13.75 -2.47 -25.12
CA ARG A 653 14.35 -3.10 -26.32
C ARG A 653 15.14 -2.12 -27.18
N LEU A 654 15.01 -0.81 -26.94
CA LEU A 654 15.79 0.19 -27.68
C LEU A 654 17.26 0.16 -27.21
N PRO A 655 18.22 0.31 -28.15
CA PRO A 655 19.64 0.50 -27.84
C PRO A 655 19.85 1.59 -26.78
N ALA A 656 20.79 1.39 -25.85
CA ALA A 656 21.04 2.32 -24.74
C ALA A 656 21.25 3.78 -25.21
N GLY A 657 21.92 3.99 -26.35
CA GLY A 657 22.13 5.34 -26.92
C GLY A 657 20.87 6.06 -27.43
N LEU A 658 19.75 5.35 -27.57
CA LEU A 658 18.45 5.93 -27.95
C LEU A 658 17.52 6.17 -26.74
N ARG A 659 17.94 5.76 -25.54
CA ARG A 659 17.21 6.02 -24.28
C ARG A 659 17.58 7.39 -23.75
N PHE A 660 16.99 8.42 -24.33
CA PHE A 660 17.25 9.80 -23.93
C PHE A 660 16.54 10.11 -22.59
N GLU A 661 17.29 10.19 -21.49
CA GLU A 661 16.79 10.57 -20.16
C GLU A 661 16.12 11.96 -20.11
N ARG A 662 16.37 12.80 -21.13
CA ARG A 662 15.82 14.15 -21.28
C ARG A 662 14.51 14.20 -22.08
N VAL A 663 13.94 13.04 -22.45
CA VAL A 663 12.73 12.95 -23.29
C VAL A 663 11.55 13.69 -22.69
N GLY A 664 11.33 13.62 -21.38
CA GLY A 664 10.22 14.34 -20.73
C GLY A 664 10.27 15.85 -20.98
N ILE A 665 11.48 16.45 -20.94
CA ILE A 665 11.68 17.88 -21.20
C ILE A 665 11.37 18.22 -22.66
N ALA A 666 11.95 17.46 -23.60
CA ALA A 666 11.76 17.71 -25.03
C ALA A 666 10.30 17.51 -25.45
N PHE A 667 9.71 16.40 -25.02
CA PHE A 667 8.33 16.04 -25.34
C PHE A 667 7.33 17.03 -24.74
N GLY A 668 7.53 17.45 -23.48
CA GLY A 668 6.72 18.48 -22.83
C GLY A 668 6.77 19.83 -23.56
N GLY A 669 7.95 20.25 -24.03
CA GLY A 669 8.11 21.48 -24.81
C GLY A 669 7.39 21.43 -26.16
N VAL A 670 7.44 20.29 -26.85
CA VAL A 670 6.72 20.05 -28.11
C VAL A 670 5.21 20.04 -27.88
N ALA A 671 4.73 19.28 -26.89
CA ALA A 671 3.31 19.19 -26.54
C ALA A 671 2.73 20.56 -26.16
N TRP A 672 3.46 21.33 -25.34
CA TRP A 672 3.06 22.71 -25.02
C TRP A 672 2.99 23.61 -26.25
N SER A 673 3.99 23.53 -27.14
CA SER A 673 4.02 24.35 -28.36
C SER A 673 2.88 24.02 -29.33
N ALA A 674 2.40 22.77 -29.31
CA ALA A 674 1.25 22.32 -30.10
C ALA A 674 -0.09 22.78 -29.49
N LEU A 675 -0.25 22.66 -28.18
CA LEU A 675 -1.50 22.99 -27.48
C LEU A 675 -1.66 24.51 -27.20
N TYR A 676 -0.55 25.24 -27.01
CA TYR A 676 -0.52 26.64 -26.55
C TYR A 676 0.37 27.58 -27.40
N PRO A 677 0.29 27.55 -28.75
CA PRO A 677 1.26 28.23 -29.62
C PRO A 677 1.35 29.76 -29.46
N HIS A 678 0.42 30.40 -28.75
CA HIS A 678 0.32 31.87 -28.65
C HIS A 678 0.47 32.42 -27.21
N HIS A 679 0.61 31.56 -26.20
CA HIS A 679 0.60 31.99 -24.78
C HIS A 679 2.00 32.20 -24.20
N VAL A 680 2.93 31.31 -24.55
CA VAL A 680 4.36 31.43 -24.26
C VAL A 680 5.06 31.39 -25.61
N GLY A 681 5.98 32.32 -25.87
CA GLY A 681 6.68 32.38 -27.15
C GLY A 681 7.41 31.06 -27.43
N ARG A 682 7.27 30.50 -28.64
CA ARG A 682 7.92 29.23 -29.03
C ARG A 682 9.43 29.27 -28.81
N THR A 683 10.06 30.41 -29.11
CA THR A 683 11.48 30.65 -28.84
C THR A 683 11.80 30.56 -27.35
N THR A 684 10.96 31.15 -26.49
CA THR A 684 11.08 31.02 -25.04
C THR A 684 10.97 29.55 -24.60
N VAL A 685 9.97 28.80 -25.10
CA VAL A 685 9.81 27.38 -24.77
C VAL A 685 11.05 26.57 -25.16
N VAL A 686 11.58 26.78 -26.37
CA VAL A 686 12.78 26.09 -26.86
C VAL A 686 14.01 26.43 -26.01
N VAL A 687 14.21 27.71 -25.70
CA VAL A 687 15.33 28.16 -24.84
C VAL A 687 15.21 27.56 -23.44
N THR A 688 14.01 27.58 -22.84
CA THR A 688 13.75 26.97 -21.54
C THR A 688 14.05 25.47 -21.57
N CYS A 689 13.59 24.73 -22.58
CA CYS A 689 13.89 23.30 -22.73
C CYS A 689 15.39 23.04 -22.84
N ALA A 690 16.12 23.84 -23.62
CA ALA A 690 17.57 23.75 -23.75
C ALA A 690 18.27 24.01 -22.41
N CYS A 691 17.86 25.06 -21.68
CA CYS A 691 18.41 25.37 -20.37
C CYS A 691 18.21 24.23 -19.36
N LEU A 692 16.98 23.70 -19.24
CA LEU A 692 16.69 22.59 -18.33
C LEU A 692 17.44 21.31 -18.73
N ALA A 693 17.57 21.05 -20.03
CA ALA A 693 18.34 19.92 -20.54
C ALA A 693 19.84 20.04 -20.24
N LEU A 694 20.42 21.24 -20.27
CA LEU A 694 21.83 21.48 -19.97
C LEU A 694 22.17 21.25 -18.50
N VAL A 695 21.25 21.58 -17.59
CA VAL A 695 21.41 21.40 -16.14
C VAL A 695 20.85 20.07 -15.63
N TYR A 696 20.46 19.17 -16.54
CA TYR A 696 19.99 17.84 -16.18
C TYR A 696 21.09 17.06 -15.45
N HIS A 697 20.77 16.48 -14.28
CA HIS A 697 21.72 15.85 -13.35
C HIS A 697 22.87 16.74 -12.84
N VAL A 698 22.85 18.05 -13.11
CA VAL A 698 23.86 18.96 -12.54
C VAL A 698 23.45 19.27 -11.09
N PRO A 699 24.29 18.94 -10.09
CA PRO A 699 23.93 19.10 -8.70
C PRO A 699 23.55 20.55 -8.37
N VAL A 700 22.48 20.72 -7.59
CA VAL A 700 21.90 22.03 -7.21
C VAL A 700 21.30 22.80 -8.40
N ALA A 701 22.01 22.91 -9.53
CA ALA A 701 21.57 23.63 -10.72
C ALA A 701 20.28 23.05 -11.31
N HIS A 702 20.12 21.72 -11.28
CA HIS A 702 18.90 21.05 -11.72
C HIS A 702 17.63 21.61 -11.06
N HIS A 703 17.71 21.99 -9.78
CA HIS A 703 16.58 22.51 -9.01
C HIS A 703 16.54 24.04 -8.96
N ALA A 704 17.70 24.71 -8.97
CA ALA A 704 17.78 26.16 -8.89
C ALA A 704 17.40 26.87 -10.21
N VAL A 705 17.82 26.34 -11.36
CA VAL A 705 17.61 26.98 -12.66
C VAL A 705 16.13 27.07 -13.06
N PRO A 706 15.27 26.07 -12.84
CA PRO A 706 13.83 26.22 -13.03
C PRO A 706 13.25 27.41 -12.24
N LEU A 707 13.64 27.57 -10.97
CA LEU A 707 13.18 28.68 -10.12
C LEU A 707 13.67 30.04 -10.66
N LEU A 708 14.93 30.12 -11.09
CA LEU A 708 15.50 31.31 -11.72
C LEU A 708 14.77 31.66 -13.02
N CYS A 709 14.43 30.67 -13.85
CA CYS A 709 13.65 30.86 -15.07
C CYS A 709 12.30 31.52 -14.74
N ILE A 710 11.57 31.00 -13.75
CA ILE A 710 10.28 31.53 -13.30
C ILE A 710 10.43 32.98 -12.78
N ALA A 711 11.46 33.25 -11.98
CA ALA A 711 11.71 34.56 -11.38
C ALA A 711 12.16 35.62 -12.39
N ALA A 712 12.94 35.24 -13.41
CA ALA A 712 13.51 36.15 -14.41
C ALA A 712 12.54 36.50 -15.55
N TYR A 713 11.55 35.65 -15.84
CA TYR A 713 10.60 35.84 -16.93
C TYR A 713 9.86 37.20 -16.93
N PRO A 714 9.40 37.75 -15.77
CA PRO A 714 8.84 39.10 -15.73
C PRO A 714 9.78 40.23 -16.09
N LEU A 715 11.07 40.09 -15.79
CA LEU A 715 12.07 41.09 -16.12
C LEU A 715 12.36 41.06 -17.62
N ALA A 716 12.47 39.85 -18.20
CA ALA A 716 12.64 39.66 -19.65
C ALA A 716 11.47 40.27 -20.45
N CYS A 717 10.22 40.03 -20.03
CA CYS A 717 9.03 40.59 -20.69
C CYS A 717 8.95 42.13 -20.59
N LYS A 718 9.41 42.71 -19.47
CA LYS A 718 9.49 44.17 -19.31
C LYS A 718 10.59 44.79 -20.17
N TRP A 719 11.70 44.10 -20.37
CA TRP A 719 12.82 44.59 -21.17
C TRP A 719 12.53 44.53 -22.68
N THR A 720 11.88 43.47 -23.17
CA THR A 720 11.45 43.35 -24.58
C THR A 720 10.33 44.33 -24.94
N SER A 721 9.46 44.69 -23.99
CA SER A 721 8.43 45.71 -24.20
C SER A 721 8.95 47.16 -24.10
N SER A 722 10.11 47.37 -23.48
CA SER A 722 10.80 48.66 -23.39
C SER A 722 11.56 49.05 -24.67
N SER A 723 12.05 48.05 -25.42
CA SER A 723 12.91 48.25 -26.61
C SER A 723 12.16 48.54 -27.91
N SER A 724 10.84 48.33 -27.98
CA SER A 724 10.03 48.67 -29.16
C SER A 724 9.54 50.13 -29.09
N VAL A 725 10.22 51.04 -29.79
CA VAL A 725 9.92 52.49 -29.83
C VAL A 725 8.52 52.82 -30.40
N LEU A 726 7.89 51.90 -31.14
CA LEU A 726 6.61 52.13 -31.86
C LEU A 726 5.32 51.93 -31.03
N GLN A 727 5.38 51.41 -29.80
CA GLN A 727 4.16 51.03 -29.05
C GLN A 727 3.85 51.93 -27.84
N ARG A 728 4.42 53.15 -27.81
CA ARG A 728 4.26 54.10 -26.70
C ARG A 728 2.86 54.74 -26.59
N ARG A 729 1.94 54.52 -27.55
CA ARG A 729 0.68 55.30 -27.63
C ARG A 729 -0.64 54.60 -27.29
N ALA A 730 -0.64 53.38 -26.77
CA ALA A 730 -1.88 52.73 -26.32
C ALA A 730 -1.68 51.93 -25.01
N ARG A 731 -1.53 52.63 -23.89
CA ARG A 731 -1.58 52.00 -22.55
C ARG A 731 -3.04 51.87 -22.12
N SER A 732 -3.67 50.75 -22.45
CA SER A 732 -4.92 50.32 -21.80
C SER A 732 -4.60 49.32 -20.68
N ARG A 733 -5.45 49.22 -19.66
CA ARG A 733 -5.37 48.22 -18.57
C ARG A 733 -5.27 46.77 -19.08
N MET A 734 -5.71 46.50 -20.31
CA MET A 734 -5.74 45.18 -20.94
C MET A 734 -4.34 44.60 -21.20
N THR A 735 -3.33 45.43 -21.48
CA THR A 735 -1.96 44.96 -21.74
C THR A 735 -1.24 44.48 -20.47
N SER A 736 -1.51 45.06 -19.29
CA SER A 736 -0.90 44.59 -18.03
C SER A 736 -1.49 43.25 -17.56
N LEU A 737 -2.77 43.00 -17.83
CA LEU A 737 -3.46 41.74 -17.50
C LEU A 737 -3.06 40.59 -18.43
N ALA A 738 -2.88 40.86 -19.74
CA ALA A 738 -2.35 39.88 -20.69
C ALA A 738 -0.91 39.47 -20.33
N VAL A 739 -0.07 40.43 -19.96
CA VAL A 739 1.30 40.19 -19.46
C VAL A 739 1.26 39.32 -18.20
N ALA A 740 0.42 39.64 -17.20
CA ALA A 740 0.29 38.83 -15.97
C ALA A 740 -0.15 37.37 -16.23
N SER A 741 -1.04 37.13 -17.20
CA SER A 741 -1.49 35.77 -17.57
C SER A 741 -0.40 34.92 -18.25
N GLY A 742 0.54 35.55 -18.96
CA GLY A 742 1.69 34.86 -19.55
C GLY A 742 2.68 34.35 -18.51
N HIS A 743 2.78 35.01 -17.34
CA HIS A 743 3.68 34.61 -16.26
C HIS A 743 3.23 33.32 -15.58
N THR A 744 1.94 33.21 -15.27
CA THR A 744 1.38 32.03 -14.62
C THR A 744 1.43 30.81 -15.54
N ALA A 745 1.19 31.01 -16.84
CA ALA A 745 1.32 29.97 -17.85
C ALA A 745 2.78 29.50 -18.01
N TYR A 746 3.74 30.44 -18.04
CA TYR A 746 5.16 30.11 -18.12
C TYR A 746 5.66 29.39 -16.87
N ALA A 747 5.28 29.86 -15.67
CA ALA A 747 5.65 29.21 -14.42
C ALA A 747 5.13 27.78 -14.35
N TYR A 748 3.88 27.56 -14.74
CA TYR A 748 3.29 26.23 -14.81
C TYR A 748 4.03 25.31 -15.80
N LEU A 749 4.36 25.79 -17.00
CA LEU A 749 5.17 25.05 -17.97
C LEU A 749 6.52 24.63 -17.38
N VAL A 750 7.26 25.56 -16.79
CA VAL A 750 8.58 25.26 -16.19
C VAL A 750 8.45 24.20 -15.10
N THR A 751 7.40 24.28 -14.26
CA THR A 751 7.13 23.25 -13.23
C THR A 751 6.85 21.88 -13.85
N VAL A 752 6.05 21.80 -14.92
CA VAL A 752 5.76 20.52 -15.60
C VAL A 752 7.04 19.92 -16.22
N LEU A 753 7.89 20.74 -16.83
CA LEU A 753 9.16 20.27 -17.40
C LEU A 753 10.12 19.78 -16.31
N TRP A 754 10.21 20.50 -15.19
CA TRP A 754 11.00 20.08 -14.03
C TRP A 754 10.50 18.77 -13.42
N LEU A 755 9.19 18.61 -13.23
CA LEU A 755 8.60 17.36 -12.74
C LEU A 755 8.89 16.19 -13.68
N SER A 756 8.77 16.41 -14.99
CA SER A 756 9.07 15.41 -16.02
C SER A 756 10.54 14.97 -15.99
N SER A 757 11.45 15.85 -15.55
CA SER A 757 12.87 15.51 -15.42
C SER A 757 13.22 14.74 -14.14
N LEU A 758 12.33 14.70 -13.14
CA LEU A 758 12.54 13.89 -11.92
C LEU A 758 12.35 12.38 -12.14
N CYS A 759 11.93 11.96 -13.33
CA CYS A 759 11.66 10.56 -13.67
C CYS A 759 12.93 9.72 -13.99
N ASN A 760 14.12 10.33 -13.95
CA ASN A 760 15.40 9.68 -14.24
C ASN A 760 15.35 8.86 -15.56
N GLU A 761 15.77 7.58 -15.55
CA GLU A 761 15.76 6.68 -16.71
C GLU A 761 14.36 6.20 -17.14
N ARG A 762 13.29 6.51 -16.39
CA ARG A 762 11.92 6.06 -16.69
C ARG A 762 11.26 6.93 -17.77
N VAL A 763 11.68 6.72 -19.01
CA VAL A 763 11.22 7.47 -20.19
C VAL A 763 9.69 7.44 -20.34
N GLY A 764 9.05 6.27 -20.15
CA GLY A 764 7.60 6.13 -20.22
C GLY A 764 6.87 7.03 -19.22
N THR A 765 7.27 6.99 -17.95
CA THR A 765 6.73 7.86 -16.90
C THR A 765 6.94 9.33 -17.21
N ALA A 766 8.14 9.72 -17.67
CA ALA A 766 8.46 11.11 -18.03
C ALA A 766 7.52 11.68 -19.12
N ILE A 767 7.16 10.85 -20.11
CA ILE A 767 6.21 11.21 -21.17
C ILE A 767 4.80 11.41 -20.60
N VAL A 768 4.35 10.53 -19.69
CA VAL A 768 3.02 10.64 -19.07
C VAL A 768 2.91 11.93 -18.24
N VAL A 769 3.92 12.24 -17.42
CA VAL A 769 3.98 13.49 -16.64
C VAL A 769 3.88 14.70 -17.56
N ALA A 770 4.66 14.71 -18.66
CA ALA A 770 4.66 15.78 -19.63
C ALA A 770 3.30 15.93 -20.35
N LEU A 771 2.68 14.82 -20.77
CA LEU A 771 1.38 14.81 -21.45
C LEU A 771 0.25 15.28 -20.54
N TYR A 772 0.13 14.71 -19.34
CA TYR A 772 -0.89 15.11 -18.37
C TYR A 772 -0.71 16.58 -17.98
N GLY A 773 0.51 16.96 -17.57
CA GLY A 773 0.81 18.33 -17.17
C GLY A 773 0.53 19.36 -18.27
N THR A 774 0.91 19.08 -19.52
CA THR A 774 0.65 20.02 -20.62
C THR A 774 -0.82 20.04 -21.05
N SER A 775 -1.55 18.92 -20.98
CA SER A 775 -2.97 18.88 -21.39
C SER A 775 -3.94 19.41 -20.33
N LEU A 776 -3.56 19.38 -19.04
CA LEU A 776 -4.43 19.73 -17.92
C LEU A 776 -5.02 21.15 -17.99
N PRO A 777 -4.29 22.23 -18.35
CA PRO A 777 -4.92 23.55 -18.47
C PRO A 777 -5.97 23.64 -19.59
N SER A 778 -5.85 22.82 -20.65
CA SER A 778 -6.84 22.74 -21.73
C SER A 778 -8.10 22.04 -21.26
N LEU A 779 -7.96 20.95 -20.49
CA LEU A 779 -9.07 20.28 -19.81
C LEU A 779 -9.78 21.23 -18.84
N CYS A 780 -9.02 21.94 -17.99
CA CYS A 780 -9.56 22.98 -17.10
C CYS A 780 -10.34 24.05 -17.86
N CYS A 781 -9.89 24.47 -19.05
CA CYS A 781 -10.59 25.45 -19.88
C CYS A 781 -11.93 24.91 -20.37
N LEU A 782 -11.93 23.69 -20.89
CA LEU A 782 -13.11 23.04 -21.44
C LEU A 782 -14.21 22.83 -20.38
N LEU A 783 -13.81 22.56 -19.15
CA LEU A 783 -14.73 22.35 -18.02
C LEU A 783 -15.34 23.65 -17.48
N ARG A 784 -14.87 24.85 -17.86
CA ARG A 784 -15.31 26.12 -17.23
C ARG A 784 -16.80 26.42 -17.36
N VAL A 785 -17.40 25.94 -18.43
CA VAL A 785 -18.82 26.12 -18.72
C VAL A 785 -19.68 25.02 -18.07
N GLU A 786 -19.04 24.03 -17.46
CA GLU A 786 -19.71 22.96 -16.73
C GLU A 786 -19.96 23.35 -15.27
N PRO A 787 -20.93 22.73 -14.59
CA PRO A 787 -21.16 22.93 -13.17
C PRO A 787 -19.90 22.66 -12.34
N VAL A 788 -19.70 23.44 -11.28
CA VAL A 788 -18.50 23.38 -10.42
C VAL A 788 -18.19 21.98 -9.91
N LEU A 789 -19.23 21.24 -9.49
CA LEU A 789 -19.06 19.85 -9.05
C LEU A 789 -18.49 18.97 -10.17
N THR A 790 -19.02 19.08 -11.39
CA THR A 790 -18.48 18.36 -12.56
C THR A 790 -17.02 18.71 -12.81
N GLN A 791 -16.66 20.00 -12.73
CA GLN A 791 -15.26 20.40 -12.87
C GLN A 791 -14.39 19.71 -11.82
N GLY A 792 -14.80 19.75 -10.55
CA GLY A 792 -14.09 19.13 -9.44
C GLY A 792 -13.94 17.61 -9.59
N VAL A 793 -15.01 16.91 -9.96
CA VAL A 793 -15.03 15.44 -10.10
C VAL A 793 -14.17 14.97 -11.28
N VAL A 794 -14.28 15.63 -12.44
CA VAL A 794 -13.45 15.27 -13.60
C VAL A 794 -11.96 15.49 -13.29
N LEU A 795 -11.61 16.60 -12.62
CA LEU A 795 -10.22 16.88 -12.24
C LEU A 795 -9.69 15.93 -11.15
N HIS A 796 -10.55 15.52 -10.21
CA HIS A 796 -10.23 14.51 -9.20
C HIS A 796 -9.90 13.16 -9.86
N LEU A 797 -10.79 12.68 -10.73
CA LEU A 797 -10.59 11.41 -11.42
C LEU A 797 -9.41 11.47 -12.39
N SER A 798 -9.21 12.59 -13.11
CA SER A 798 -8.05 12.73 -14.01
C SER A 798 -6.72 12.70 -13.28
N ALA A 799 -6.65 13.27 -12.06
CA ALA A 799 -5.45 13.22 -11.25
C ALA A 799 -5.12 11.78 -10.79
N PHE A 800 -6.14 11.01 -10.38
CA PHE A 800 -5.94 9.59 -10.05
C PHE A 800 -5.57 8.74 -11.29
N VAL A 801 -6.20 8.97 -12.45
CA VAL A 801 -5.81 8.26 -13.67
C VAL A 801 -4.36 8.55 -14.06
N ALA A 802 -3.90 9.81 -13.95
CA ALA A 802 -2.50 10.15 -14.19
C ALA A 802 -1.57 9.47 -13.17
N PHE A 803 -1.92 9.49 -11.89
CA PHE A 803 -1.19 8.79 -10.84
C PHE A 803 -1.00 7.30 -11.17
N PHE A 804 -2.07 6.58 -11.53
CA PHE A 804 -1.97 5.16 -11.90
C PHE A 804 -1.25 4.93 -13.24
N ALA A 805 -1.45 5.79 -14.24
CA ALA A 805 -0.78 5.69 -15.54
C ALA A 805 0.74 5.89 -15.47
N GLU A 806 1.24 6.54 -14.42
CA GLU A 806 2.67 6.67 -14.13
C GLU A 806 3.25 5.41 -13.46
N GLY A 807 2.41 4.42 -13.15
CA GLY A 807 2.77 3.18 -12.48
C GLY A 807 2.73 3.27 -10.96
N HIS A 808 2.21 4.37 -10.40
CA HIS A 808 2.00 4.47 -8.95
C HIS A 808 0.80 3.65 -8.51
N GLN A 809 0.87 3.13 -7.29
CA GLN A 809 -0.29 2.60 -6.58
C GLN A 809 -0.33 3.23 -5.19
N CYS A 810 -1.47 3.18 -4.52
CA CYS A 810 -1.59 3.67 -3.15
C CYS A 810 -0.99 2.68 -2.13
N MET A 811 0.24 2.25 -2.40
CA MET A 811 1.00 1.21 -1.70
C MET A 811 2.43 1.73 -1.47
N LEU A 812 2.95 1.60 -0.24
CA LEU A 812 4.23 2.22 0.14
C LEU A 812 5.43 1.65 -0.65
N ASN A 813 5.41 0.36 -0.98
CA ASN A 813 6.45 -0.31 -1.76
C ASN A 813 6.49 0.12 -3.25
N THR A 814 5.47 0.86 -3.73
CA THR A 814 5.42 1.40 -5.09
C THR A 814 5.95 2.82 -5.21
N ILE A 815 6.34 3.42 -4.08
CA ILE A 815 7.01 4.72 -4.06
C ILE A 815 8.37 4.56 -4.71
N ASP A 816 8.57 5.25 -5.82
CA ASP A 816 9.85 5.23 -6.51
C ASP A 816 10.77 6.31 -5.96
N TRP A 817 11.76 5.84 -5.20
CA TRP A 817 12.76 6.64 -4.51
C TRP A 817 13.86 7.19 -5.41
N SER A 818 13.96 6.77 -6.67
CA SER A 818 15.02 7.21 -7.59
C SER A 818 15.03 8.72 -7.81
N SER A 819 13.88 9.39 -7.70
CA SER A 819 13.79 10.85 -7.81
C SER A 819 14.52 11.59 -6.68
N SER A 820 14.81 10.94 -5.56
CA SER A 820 15.59 11.53 -4.45
C SER A 820 17.06 11.80 -4.81
N LEU A 821 17.56 11.17 -5.87
CA LEU A 821 18.96 11.25 -6.30
C LEU A 821 19.17 12.22 -7.48
N VAL A 822 18.11 12.57 -8.19
CA VAL A 822 18.20 13.43 -9.38
C VAL A 822 18.65 14.84 -8.98
N GLY A 823 19.84 15.26 -9.45
CA GLY A 823 20.36 16.62 -9.18
C GLY A 823 20.89 16.85 -7.76
N MET A 824 21.19 15.79 -7.00
CA MET A 824 21.64 15.85 -5.61
C MET A 824 23.11 15.42 -5.45
N HIS A 825 23.88 16.13 -4.59
CA HIS A 825 25.29 15.82 -4.32
C HIS A 825 25.52 14.68 -3.31
N GLY A 826 24.48 14.26 -2.59
CA GLY A 826 24.53 13.21 -1.57
C GLY A 826 23.16 12.94 -0.97
N TYR A 827 23.05 11.88 -0.14
CA TYR A 827 21.79 11.52 0.49
C TYR A 827 21.38 12.57 1.53
N ASN A 828 20.25 13.23 1.28
CA ASN A 828 19.60 14.13 2.24
C ASN A 828 18.14 13.72 2.36
N MET A 829 17.75 13.24 3.54
CA MET A 829 16.40 12.71 3.79
C MET A 829 15.30 13.75 3.51
N TYR A 830 15.51 15.01 3.89
CA TYR A 830 14.48 16.05 3.74
C TYR A 830 14.33 16.51 2.29
N ALA A 831 15.45 16.77 1.61
CA ALA A 831 15.43 17.17 0.20
C ALA A 831 14.99 16.01 -0.70
N GLY A 832 15.53 14.81 -0.48
CA GLY A 832 15.12 13.59 -1.18
C GLY A 832 13.64 13.28 -0.96
N GLY A 833 13.15 13.41 0.27
CA GLY A 833 11.72 13.26 0.59
C GLY A 833 10.85 14.27 -0.16
N ALA A 834 11.26 15.54 -0.24
CA ALA A 834 10.52 16.56 -1.00
C ALA A 834 10.46 16.24 -2.51
N LEU A 835 11.55 15.72 -3.09
CA LEU A 835 11.59 15.30 -4.50
C LEU A 835 10.70 14.07 -4.75
N VAL A 836 10.72 13.10 -3.84
CA VAL A 836 9.86 11.90 -3.91
C VAL A 836 8.38 12.26 -3.75
N LEU A 837 8.03 13.14 -2.82
CA LEU A 837 6.65 13.63 -2.67
C LEU A 837 6.20 14.44 -3.89
N SER A 838 7.07 15.31 -4.41
CA SER A 838 6.78 16.09 -5.63
C SER A 838 6.53 15.17 -6.81
N ARG A 839 7.39 14.16 -7.01
CA ARG A 839 7.24 13.17 -8.06
C ARG A 839 6.00 12.31 -7.88
N THR A 840 5.69 11.86 -6.67
CA THR A 840 4.59 10.88 -6.45
C THR A 840 3.22 11.55 -6.52
N PHE A 841 3.11 12.80 -6.09
CA PHE A 841 1.82 13.48 -5.91
C PHE A 841 1.57 14.66 -6.86
N HIS A 842 2.44 14.89 -7.85
CA HIS A 842 2.30 16.05 -8.75
C HIS A 842 0.95 16.09 -9.47
N ALA A 843 0.38 14.94 -9.85
CA ALA A 843 -0.87 14.87 -10.59
C ALA A 843 -2.01 15.61 -9.86
N PHE A 844 -2.02 15.54 -8.53
CA PHE A 844 -2.97 16.22 -7.65
C PHE A 844 -2.59 17.69 -7.39
N LEU A 845 -1.29 17.93 -7.18
CA LEU A 845 -0.70 19.25 -6.90
C LEU A 845 -0.84 20.23 -8.08
N LEU A 846 -0.78 19.74 -9.31
CA LEU A 846 -0.84 20.57 -10.52
C LEU A 846 -2.23 21.15 -10.79
N VAL A 847 -3.31 20.51 -10.30
CA VAL A 847 -4.69 20.92 -10.60
C VAL A 847 -5.00 22.37 -10.16
N PRO A 848 -4.73 22.80 -8.89
CA PRO A 848 -4.95 24.18 -8.49
C PRO A 848 -4.16 25.21 -9.33
N PHE A 849 -2.94 24.88 -9.74
CA PHE A 849 -2.12 25.76 -10.56
C PHE A 849 -2.57 25.79 -12.03
N ALA A 850 -3.04 24.67 -12.59
CA ALA A 850 -3.57 24.59 -13.95
C ALA A 850 -4.83 25.44 -14.13
N LEU A 851 -5.72 25.45 -13.12
CA LEU A 851 -6.89 26.32 -13.07
C LEU A 851 -6.53 27.82 -13.16
N ARG A 852 -5.31 28.19 -12.74
CA ARG A 852 -4.76 29.55 -12.84
C ARG A 852 -3.94 29.80 -14.10
N ALA A 853 -3.27 28.78 -14.63
CA ALA A 853 -2.36 28.89 -15.77
C ALA A 853 -3.07 29.31 -17.06
N TRP A 854 -4.38 29.03 -17.21
CA TRP A 854 -5.12 29.35 -18.44
C TRP A 854 -5.65 30.82 -18.49
N PRO A 855 -5.22 31.64 -19.47
CA PRO A 855 -5.48 33.09 -19.53
C PRO A 855 -6.94 33.56 -19.65
N GLY A 856 -7.87 32.70 -20.10
CA GLY A 856 -9.29 33.07 -20.20
C GLY A 856 -9.91 33.50 -18.85
N ALA A 857 -9.31 33.13 -17.72
CA ALA A 857 -9.82 33.46 -16.39
C ALA A 857 -9.56 34.93 -16.01
N VAL A 858 -8.48 35.51 -16.56
CA VAL A 858 -8.07 36.89 -16.29
C VAL A 858 -8.73 37.85 -17.29
N ALA A 859 -8.92 37.42 -18.54
CA ALA A 859 -9.64 38.19 -19.55
C ALA A 859 -11.14 38.33 -19.22
N ALA A 860 -11.81 37.25 -18.78
CA ALA A 860 -13.22 37.31 -18.37
C ALA A 860 -13.43 38.18 -17.12
N ALA A 861 -12.54 38.08 -16.12
CA ALA A 861 -12.59 38.94 -14.93
C ALA A 861 -12.26 40.41 -15.22
N ALA A 862 -11.49 40.69 -16.27
CA ALA A 862 -11.18 42.05 -16.72
C ALA A 862 -12.36 42.67 -17.50
N VAL A 863 -13.04 41.89 -18.34
CA VAL A 863 -14.22 42.33 -19.12
C VAL A 863 -15.42 42.60 -18.21
N ALA A 864 -15.70 41.72 -17.23
CA ALA A 864 -16.74 41.96 -16.22
C ALA A 864 -16.54 43.28 -15.46
N LYS A 865 -15.28 43.65 -15.19
CA LYS A 865 -14.91 44.88 -14.47
C LYS A 865 -14.96 46.16 -15.34
N VAL A 866 -15.00 46.01 -16.66
CA VAL A 866 -15.16 47.11 -17.62
C VAL A 866 -16.64 47.33 -17.93
N ASN A 867 -17.45 46.27 -18.02
CA ASN A 867 -18.90 46.38 -18.22
C ASN A 867 -19.63 46.98 -17.01
N ASP A 868 -19.13 46.77 -15.78
CA ASP A 868 -19.64 47.44 -14.56
C ASP A 868 -19.41 48.97 -14.53
N SER A 869 -18.61 49.52 -15.45
CA SER A 869 -18.38 50.98 -15.51
C SER A 869 -19.36 51.75 -16.42
N HIS A 870 -20.34 51.06 -17.01
CA HIS A 870 -21.33 51.65 -17.93
C HIS A 870 -22.80 51.38 -17.54
N ILE A 871 -23.07 50.89 -16.34
CA ILE A 871 -24.45 50.83 -15.82
C ILE A 871 -24.71 52.07 -14.96
N ASP A 872 -25.66 52.88 -15.44
CA ASP A 872 -26.02 54.20 -14.96
C ASP A 872 -26.21 54.31 -13.44
N GLY A 873 -25.53 55.29 -12.84
CA GLY A 873 -25.75 55.71 -11.45
C GLY A 873 -27.18 56.21 -11.17
N ALA A 874 -27.99 56.44 -12.21
CA ALA A 874 -29.38 56.88 -12.09
C ALA A 874 -30.35 55.75 -11.66
N ALA A 875 -30.12 54.50 -12.11
CA ALA A 875 -31.01 53.37 -11.79
C ALA A 875 -30.92 52.93 -10.32
N CYS A 876 -29.77 53.16 -9.66
CA CYS A 876 -29.61 52.95 -8.22
C CYS A 876 -30.25 54.05 -7.36
N GLU A 877 -30.52 55.23 -7.92
CA GLU A 877 -31.14 56.35 -7.21
C GLU A 877 -32.67 56.27 -7.26
N GLU A 878 -33.26 55.78 -8.35
CA GLU A 878 -34.71 55.51 -8.44
C GLU A 878 -35.18 54.35 -7.56
N ALA A 879 -34.37 53.28 -7.42
CA ALA A 879 -34.66 52.18 -6.50
C ALA A 879 -34.59 52.61 -5.01
N ARG A 880 -33.96 53.76 -4.72
CA ARG A 880 -33.83 54.34 -3.37
C ARG A 880 -35.04 55.20 -2.98
N ASN A 881 -35.84 55.65 -3.95
CA ASN A 881 -36.97 56.57 -3.75
C ASN A 881 -38.35 55.91 -3.79
N GLY A 882 -38.44 54.57 -3.74
CA GLY A 882 -39.64 53.86 -3.28
C GLY A 882 -40.90 53.97 -4.16
N HIS A 883 -40.77 54.16 -5.47
CA HIS A 883 -41.93 54.20 -6.38
C HIS A 883 -41.82 53.18 -7.52
N SER A 884 -42.21 51.94 -7.26
CA SER A 884 -42.91 51.09 -8.23
C SER A 884 -43.30 49.75 -7.59
N SER A 885 -44.59 49.41 -7.70
CA SER A 885 -45.09 48.07 -7.44
C SER A 885 -44.63 47.15 -8.57
N ALA A 886 -43.65 46.29 -8.31
CA ALA A 886 -43.23 45.25 -9.25
C ALA A 886 -43.53 43.88 -8.64
N ALA A 887 -44.39 43.15 -9.34
CA ALA A 887 -44.85 41.81 -9.04
C ALA A 887 -43.70 40.84 -8.75
N THR A 888 -44.00 39.91 -7.84
CA THR A 888 -43.23 38.74 -7.47
C THR A 888 -42.81 37.93 -8.70
N VAL A 889 -41.59 38.14 -9.20
CA VAL A 889 -40.91 37.19 -10.08
C VAL A 889 -39.86 36.48 -9.24
N ALA A 890 -40.15 35.23 -8.89
CA ALA A 890 -39.19 34.31 -8.33
C ALA A 890 -37.96 34.24 -9.26
N LEU A 891 -36.84 34.82 -8.83
CA LEU A 891 -35.57 34.74 -9.54
C LEU A 891 -35.12 33.29 -9.55
N SER A 892 -35.33 32.67 -10.70
CA SER A 892 -34.82 31.37 -11.08
C SER A 892 -33.30 31.38 -10.98
N MET A 893 -32.72 30.30 -10.41
CA MET A 893 -31.36 29.77 -10.55
C MET A 893 -30.25 30.74 -11.03
N PRO A 894 -29.06 30.79 -10.41
CA PRO A 894 -27.92 31.45 -11.06
C PRO A 894 -27.69 30.74 -12.41
N ALA A 895 -27.86 31.48 -13.49
CA ALA A 895 -27.82 30.96 -14.85
C ALA A 895 -26.56 30.11 -15.08
N PRO A 896 -26.64 28.93 -15.75
CA PRO A 896 -25.53 27.98 -15.91
C PRO A 896 -24.34 28.47 -16.76
N ARG A 897 -24.26 29.77 -17.09
CA ARG A 897 -23.33 30.33 -18.08
C ARG A 897 -22.53 31.54 -17.58
N ALA A 898 -22.68 31.96 -16.32
CA ALA A 898 -21.81 32.97 -15.72
C ALA A 898 -20.50 32.31 -15.25
N GLY A 899 -19.36 32.79 -15.76
CA GLY A 899 -18.04 32.20 -15.50
C GLY A 899 -17.74 32.06 -14.01
N VAL A 900 -17.65 30.82 -13.53
CA VAL A 900 -17.35 30.55 -12.12
C VAL A 900 -15.88 30.87 -11.81
N SER A 901 -15.63 31.53 -10.68
CA SER A 901 -14.27 31.84 -10.23
C SER A 901 -13.46 30.56 -10.01
N ALA A 902 -12.23 30.51 -10.54
CA ALA A 902 -11.30 29.41 -10.32
C ALA A 902 -11.09 29.12 -8.82
N ALA A 903 -11.25 30.11 -7.95
CA ALA A 903 -11.18 29.93 -6.50
C ALA A 903 -12.25 28.96 -5.96
N VAL A 904 -13.46 29.01 -6.50
CA VAL A 904 -14.58 28.13 -6.10
C VAL A 904 -14.29 26.70 -6.55
N VAL A 905 -13.80 26.52 -7.77
CA VAL A 905 -13.42 25.19 -8.30
C VAL A 905 -12.26 24.58 -7.49
N ILE A 906 -11.22 25.36 -7.20
CA ILE A 906 -10.10 24.93 -6.33
C ILE A 906 -10.63 24.49 -4.96
N THR A 907 -11.60 25.23 -4.39
CA THR A 907 -12.18 24.93 -3.08
C THR A 907 -13.00 23.63 -3.13
N VAL A 908 -13.82 23.41 -4.16
CA VAL A 908 -14.61 22.17 -4.34
C VAL A 908 -13.69 20.97 -4.60
N TYR A 909 -12.66 21.11 -5.43
CA TYR A 909 -11.66 20.05 -5.65
C TYR A 909 -10.95 19.66 -4.35
N THR A 910 -10.55 20.66 -3.55
CA THR A 910 -9.93 20.43 -2.24
C THR A 910 -10.89 19.73 -1.29
N TYR A 911 -12.17 20.13 -1.27
CA TYR A 911 -13.21 19.46 -0.49
C TYR A 911 -13.37 17.98 -0.87
N ILE A 912 -13.38 17.65 -2.17
CA ILE A 912 -13.48 16.26 -2.64
C ILE A 912 -12.31 15.43 -2.12
N MET A 913 -11.08 15.95 -2.14
CA MET A 913 -9.91 15.24 -1.60
C MET A 913 -9.99 15.04 -0.08
N LEU A 914 -10.43 16.06 0.66
CA LEU A 914 -10.65 15.95 2.10
C LEU A 914 -11.74 14.94 2.45
N ALA A 915 -12.84 14.92 1.68
CA ALA A 915 -13.93 13.96 1.85
C ALA A 915 -13.48 12.53 1.57
N GLN A 916 -12.73 12.30 0.48
CA GLN A 916 -12.14 10.99 0.16
C GLN A 916 -11.25 10.50 1.30
N SER A 917 -10.34 11.33 1.80
CA SER A 917 -9.46 10.94 2.91
C SER A 917 -10.23 10.68 4.21
N ALA A 918 -11.21 11.52 4.55
CA ALA A 918 -12.04 11.31 5.74
C ALA A 918 -12.81 9.98 5.69
N ILE A 919 -13.45 9.68 4.56
CA ILE A 919 -14.19 8.42 4.38
C ILE A 919 -13.25 7.22 4.41
N SER A 920 -12.08 7.33 3.78
CA SER A 920 -11.07 6.28 3.80
C SER A 920 -10.60 5.99 5.23
N CYS A 921 -10.17 7.01 5.98
CA CYS A 921 -9.71 6.83 7.37
C CYS A 921 -10.83 6.33 8.30
N PHE A 922 -12.08 6.78 8.09
CA PHE A 922 -13.23 6.27 8.84
C PHE A 922 -13.50 4.80 8.53
N ASN A 923 -13.42 4.40 7.25
CA ASN A 923 -13.48 2.99 6.86
C ASN A 923 -12.36 2.18 7.54
N GLY A 924 -11.13 2.71 7.59
CA GLY A 924 -10.03 2.08 8.31
C GLY A 924 -10.28 1.87 9.81
N TYR A 925 -10.94 2.84 10.47
CA TYR A 925 -11.36 2.68 11.85
C TYR A 925 -12.46 1.61 12.02
N ILE A 926 -13.43 1.53 11.11
CA ILE A 926 -14.46 0.49 11.11
C ILE A 926 -13.81 -0.88 10.92
N GLN A 927 -12.97 -1.00 9.89
CA GLN A 927 -12.27 -2.21 9.47
C GLN A 927 -10.98 -2.47 10.27
N LYS A 928 -10.81 -1.89 11.48
CA LYS A 928 -9.59 -2.03 12.28
C LYS A 928 -9.19 -3.46 12.65
N THR A 929 -10.15 -4.39 12.55
CA THR A 929 -9.96 -5.84 12.78
C THR A 929 -10.01 -6.64 11.49
N HIS A 930 -10.14 -5.99 10.33
CA HIS A 930 -10.23 -6.64 9.04
C HIS A 930 -8.85 -7.17 8.60
N LEU A 931 -8.89 -8.34 7.96
CA LEU A 931 -7.75 -9.12 7.53
C LEU A 931 -6.72 -8.32 6.72
N MET A 932 -7.23 -7.65 5.68
CA MET A 932 -6.44 -6.92 4.71
C MET A 932 -6.21 -5.46 5.10
N LEU A 933 -6.67 -5.04 6.29
CA LEU A 933 -6.55 -3.63 6.68
C LEU A 933 -5.09 -3.16 6.57
N PHE A 934 -4.14 -3.94 7.07
CA PHE A 934 -2.74 -3.54 7.15
C PHE A 934 -1.97 -3.66 5.85
N PRO A 935 -1.99 -4.81 5.13
CA PRO A 935 -1.23 -4.93 3.89
C PRO A 935 -1.81 -4.10 2.73
N VAL A 936 -3.12 -3.79 2.77
CA VAL A 936 -3.83 -3.20 1.62
C VAL A 936 -4.42 -1.84 1.92
N PHE A 937 -5.25 -1.75 2.94
CA PHE A 937 -6.03 -0.53 3.16
C PHE A 937 -5.20 0.58 3.82
N CYS A 938 -4.39 0.30 4.85
CA CYS A 938 -3.59 1.28 5.58
C CYS A 938 -2.67 2.11 4.67
N PRO A 939 -1.89 1.53 3.75
CA PRO A 939 -1.15 2.30 2.75
C PRO A 939 -2.06 3.26 1.97
N LYS A 940 -3.23 2.80 1.51
CA LYS A 940 -4.20 3.65 0.83
C LYS A 940 -4.72 4.79 1.71
N LEU A 941 -5.02 4.53 2.98
CA LEU A 941 -5.44 5.57 3.93
C LEU A 941 -4.36 6.65 4.11
N LEU A 942 -3.11 6.22 4.20
CA LEU A 942 -1.95 7.12 4.29
C LEU A 942 -1.81 7.98 3.04
N PHE A 943 -1.91 7.36 1.85
CA PHE A 943 -1.86 8.07 0.57
C PHE A 943 -2.99 9.09 0.46
N ASP A 944 -4.23 8.73 0.76
CA ASP A 944 -5.35 9.68 0.69
C ASP A 944 -5.17 10.84 1.69
N GLY A 945 -4.64 10.56 2.89
CA GLY A 945 -4.25 11.59 3.86
C GLY A 945 -3.18 12.55 3.33
N VAL A 946 -2.11 12.03 2.74
CA VAL A 946 -1.02 12.83 2.16
C VAL A 946 -1.48 13.61 0.92
N ILE A 947 -2.23 12.98 0.02
CA ILE A 947 -2.82 13.62 -1.18
C ILE A 947 -3.65 14.83 -0.77
N ALA A 948 -4.52 14.67 0.23
CA ALA A 948 -5.36 15.76 0.71
C ALA A 948 -4.53 16.88 1.36
N LEU A 949 -3.55 16.57 2.22
CA LEU A 949 -2.65 17.56 2.83
C LEU A 949 -1.91 18.38 1.78
N LEU A 950 -1.28 17.70 0.82
CA LEU A 950 -0.50 18.30 -0.25
C LEU A 950 -1.39 19.13 -1.19
N THR A 951 -2.58 18.62 -1.53
CA THR A 951 -3.56 19.34 -2.34
C THR A 951 -4.00 20.63 -1.65
N CYS A 952 -4.27 20.58 -0.35
CA CYS A 952 -4.62 21.77 0.41
C CYS A 952 -3.49 22.81 0.42
N ALA A 953 -2.23 22.39 0.59
CA ALA A 953 -1.08 23.28 0.50
C ALA A 953 -0.95 23.93 -0.89
N ALA A 954 -1.11 23.16 -1.96
CA ALA A 954 -1.14 23.67 -3.33
C ALA A 954 -2.31 24.64 -3.57
N ALA A 955 -3.50 24.32 -3.05
CA ALA A 955 -4.67 25.19 -3.13
C ALA A 955 -4.42 26.53 -2.42
N LEU A 956 -3.85 26.52 -1.21
CA LEU A 956 -3.47 27.74 -0.48
C LEU A 956 -2.50 28.59 -1.30
N LEU A 957 -1.41 28.00 -1.81
CA LEU A 957 -0.43 28.70 -2.64
C LEU A 957 -1.07 29.29 -3.91
N ALA A 958 -1.96 28.53 -4.54
CA ALA A 958 -2.72 29.00 -5.69
C ALA A 958 -3.67 30.16 -5.32
N LEU A 959 -4.20 30.25 -4.10
CA LEU A 959 -5.16 31.28 -3.69
C LEU A 959 -4.50 32.58 -3.15
N ILE A 960 -3.27 32.54 -2.61
CA ILE A 960 -2.57 33.69 -1.97
C ILE A 960 -2.47 34.97 -2.84
N ARG A 961 -2.55 34.86 -4.18
CA ARG A 961 -2.44 36.01 -5.10
C ARG A 961 -3.74 36.38 -5.81
N LEU A 962 -4.91 36.12 -5.21
CA LEU A 962 -6.18 36.63 -5.74
C LEU A 962 -6.47 38.04 -5.18
N PRO A 963 -6.75 39.05 -6.04
CA PRO A 963 -7.42 40.24 -5.54
C PRO A 963 -8.80 39.83 -4.99
N PRO A 964 -9.25 40.39 -3.85
CA PRO A 964 -10.55 40.05 -3.28
C PRO A 964 -11.64 40.26 -4.34
N SER A 965 -12.46 39.23 -4.55
CA SER A 965 -13.59 39.28 -5.48
C SER A 965 -14.57 40.34 -5.02
N ARG A 966 -14.75 41.40 -5.81
CA ARG A 966 -15.82 42.39 -5.64
C ARG A 966 -17.13 41.83 -6.20
N HIS A 967 -17.66 40.75 -5.63
CA HIS A 967 -19.05 40.39 -5.88
C HIS A 967 -19.86 40.89 -4.69
N CYS A 968 -20.65 41.96 -4.90
CA CYS A 968 -21.73 42.32 -4.00
C CYS A 968 -22.76 41.19 -4.03
N VAL A 969 -22.76 40.34 -3.02
CA VAL A 969 -23.93 39.53 -2.70
C VAL A 969 -24.87 40.47 -1.96
N VAL A 970 -25.88 41.00 -2.65
CA VAL A 970 -27.01 41.65 -1.99
C VAL A 970 -27.82 40.52 -1.36
N PHE A 971 -27.71 40.37 -0.04
CA PHE A 971 -28.64 39.55 0.72
C PHE A 971 -30.01 40.23 0.69
N PRO A 972 -31.12 39.51 0.47
CA PRO A 972 -32.42 40.03 0.88
C PRO A 972 -32.32 40.27 2.38
N ALA A 973 -32.69 41.48 2.84
CA ALA A 973 -32.91 41.71 4.25
C ALA A 973 -33.90 40.65 4.73
N LEU A 974 -33.51 39.90 5.76
CA LEU A 974 -34.47 39.15 6.56
C LEU A 974 -35.41 40.21 7.17
N THR A 975 -36.56 40.41 6.54
CA THR A 975 -37.70 41.01 7.22
C THR A 975 -38.08 40.03 8.31
N SER A 976 -37.90 40.45 9.55
CA SER A 976 -38.53 39.85 10.71
C SER A 976 -40.04 39.90 10.51
N GLU A 977 -40.66 38.75 10.28
CA GLU A 977 -41.92 38.35 10.91
C GLU A 977 -41.81 36.88 11.34
#